data_AF-M1XRA1-F1
#
_entry.id   AF-M1XRA1-F1
#
_cell.length_a   1.000
_cell.length_b   1.000
_cell.length_c   1.000
_cell.angle_alpha   90.00
_cell.angle_beta   90.00
_cell.angle_gamma   90.00
#
_symmetry.space_group_name_H-M   'P 1'
#
loop_
_entity.id
_entity.type
_entity.pdbx_description
1 polymer ?
#
loop_
_entity_poly.entity_id
_entity_poly.type
_entity_poly.pdbx_seq_one_letter_code
_entity_poly.pdbx_strand_id
1 'polypeptide(L)'
;MTDCQDWLNELTYTSERILNEDLAALKRMPDRSRIERYNEIKSNEEELNWEFGKECSDFLTSSEENRLRGEIRLARLLLAASFYAEGELPKAMEDDFIEAELQAVVEFDRYKQFDALDQEQIEGRIRRMEGEVYELVQEYTSTQIANMDDLIDNPEVQQDVIERLVDRYNDRRERIRQGFFVYVETHGMEHMVESIEEAIEAVADASSEREQIKEMLQAELNDLETSLQTGFQQQRKQLESQLHCVERDLASETVDIEEVRAELEDIGGLDDEVLVELQTAIARTQTLETQLGENIEQLEQARQKAQQSSDSRREDATEIVESELKRITEQRSELRAEIDRLQREREQIEHARDRLEERQQDLERQVDDIGRSISSGSDPAAEVDGIDGSEVVSASTAKLFEMDYVGRFDTKMHEIDSLRLPDRNYNIPDGYWERRSQRRNRAPHMVQLLDDKNGEHVESYPTNPTTRYEITESQYLGLSEQTEMIIEATVYSDLEAHAANGFDATAADIEDLLGFVNDAVREADRKDVTYLLGIASPTGWTDQVKSKIATDELARTHYSRQVSICLVDLRNGSLIYDESDPVVADNISLFERAVSAERVEACIETIQSGYLNEIGRETIGLEEISTEHGFDRHIIKRAFERLEADGRAEQFYVDGQGLAMDVG
;
A
#
# COMPACT_ATOMS: atom_id res chain seq x y z
N MET A 1 -30.12 29.29 -12.55
CA MET A 1 -28.81 28.65 -12.47
C MET A 1 -28.99 27.33 -13.14
N THR A 2 -28.59 27.24 -14.39
CA THR A 2 -28.51 25.98 -15.13
C THR A 2 -27.54 25.09 -14.38
N ASP A 3 -27.88 23.82 -14.17
CA ASP A 3 -26.92 22.87 -13.61
C ASP A 3 -25.80 22.71 -14.65
N CYS A 4 -24.55 22.99 -14.26
CA CYS A 4 -23.40 22.88 -15.16
C CYS A 4 -23.28 21.46 -15.73
N GLN A 5 -23.71 20.44 -14.99
CA GLN A 5 -23.72 19.07 -15.48
C GLN A 5 -24.77 18.86 -16.60
N ASP A 6 -25.99 19.38 -16.42
CA ASP A 6 -27.05 19.26 -17.42
C ASP A 6 -26.70 20.02 -18.70
N TRP A 7 -26.11 21.21 -18.56
CA TRP A 7 -25.65 22.00 -19.71
C TRP A 7 -24.52 21.30 -20.46
N LEU A 8 -23.53 20.74 -19.74
CA LEU A 8 -22.46 19.97 -20.37
C LEU A 8 -23.02 18.76 -21.14
N ASN A 9 -23.96 18.02 -20.55
CA ASN A 9 -24.62 16.89 -21.20
C ASN A 9 -25.35 17.31 -22.48
N GLU A 10 -26.01 18.48 -22.49
CA GLU A 10 -26.66 19.02 -23.69
C GLU A 10 -25.64 19.36 -24.79
N LEU A 11 -24.50 19.96 -24.42
CA LEU A 11 -23.44 20.32 -25.35
C LEU A 11 -22.77 19.08 -25.99
N THR A 12 -22.57 18.01 -25.22
CA THR A 12 -21.84 16.81 -25.68
C THR A 12 -22.74 15.72 -26.29
N TYR A 13 -24.05 15.78 -26.07
CA TYR A 13 -24.98 14.71 -26.47
C TYR A 13 -24.84 14.31 -27.96
N THR A 14 -24.85 15.30 -28.84
CA THR A 14 -24.82 15.04 -30.29
C THR A 14 -23.45 14.54 -30.75
N SER A 15 -22.34 15.04 -30.18
CA SER A 15 -21.00 14.52 -30.48
C SER A 15 -20.81 13.09 -29.99
N GLU A 16 -21.26 12.76 -28.78
CA GLU A 16 -21.18 11.39 -28.24
C GLU A 16 -21.94 10.39 -29.10
N ARG A 17 -23.11 10.76 -29.62
CA ARG A 17 -23.85 9.90 -30.55
C ARG A 17 -23.05 9.64 -31.83
N ILE A 18 -22.43 10.67 -32.41
CA ILE A 18 -21.61 10.51 -33.62
C ILE A 18 -20.35 9.68 -33.38
N LEU A 19 -19.69 9.86 -32.23
CA LEU A 19 -18.49 9.08 -31.87
C LEU A 19 -18.78 7.57 -31.75
N ASN A 20 -20.02 7.17 -31.51
CA ASN A 20 -20.41 5.76 -31.44
C ASN A 20 -20.79 5.14 -32.80
N GLU A 21 -20.78 5.93 -33.88
CA GLU A 21 -21.12 5.46 -35.24
C GLU A 21 -19.86 5.16 -36.07
N ASP A 22 -19.98 4.25 -37.04
CA ASP A 22 -18.97 4.02 -38.07
C ASP A 22 -19.23 4.88 -39.32
N LEU A 23 -18.23 5.02 -40.21
CA LEU A 23 -18.39 5.87 -41.39
C LEU A 23 -19.51 5.35 -42.30
N ALA A 24 -19.75 4.03 -42.33
CA ALA A 24 -20.83 3.45 -43.12
C ALA A 24 -22.23 3.79 -42.57
N ALA A 25 -22.42 3.83 -41.26
CA ALA A 25 -23.65 4.27 -40.62
C ALA A 25 -23.88 5.77 -40.87
N LEU A 26 -22.84 6.59 -40.74
CA LEU A 26 -22.91 8.02 -41.05
C LEU A 26 -23.29 8.26 -42.51
N LYS A 27 -22.68 7.56 -43.47
CA LYS A 27 -23.03 7.63 -44.91
C LYS A 27 -24.47 7.22 -45.23
N ARG A 28 -25.08 6.36 -44.41
CA ARG A 28 -26.50 6.00 -44.57
C ARG A 28 -27.45 7.12 -44.10
N MET A 29 -26.96 8.08 -43.31
CA MET A 29 -27.75 9.23 -42.90
C MET A 29 -27.92 10.21 -44.07
N PRO A 30 -29.11 10.82 -44.23
CA PRO A 30 -29.30 11.84 -45.26
C PRO A 30 -28.33 13.01 -45.10
N ASP A 31 -27.82 13.55 -46.21
CA ASP A 31 -26.85 14.67 -46.23
C ASP A 31 -27.31 15.84 -45.38
N ARG A 32 -28.59 16.18 -45.48
CA ARG A 32 -29.20 17.24 -44.68
C ARG A 32 -29.05 16.99 -43.18
N SER A 33 -29.29 15.77 -42.72
CA SER A 33 -29.14 15.40 -41.31
C SER A 33 -27.68 15.46 -40.86
N ARG A 34 -26.74 15.02 -41.71
CA ARG A 34 -25.31 15.12 -41.41
C ARG A 34 -24.85 16.57 -41.29
N ILE A 35 -25.29 17.45 -42.20
CA ILE A 35 -24.98 18.89 -42.18
C ILE A 35 -25.61 19.56 -40.95
N GLU A 36 -26.87 19.25 -40.63
CA GLU A 36 -27.56 19.79 -39.45
C GLU A 36 -26.80 19.43 -38.16
N ARG A 37 -26.43 18.15 -38.00
CA ARG A 37 -25.64 17.68 -36.85
C ARG A 37 -24.23 18.27 -36.81
N TYR A 38 -23.57 18.43 -37.96
CA TYR A 38 -22.26 19.07 -38.03
C TYR A 38 -22.32 20.50 -37.49
N ASN A 39 -23.31 21.28 -37.95
CA ASN A 39 -23.48 22.66 -37.52
C ASN A 39 -23.90 22.76 -36.05
N GLU A 40 -24.71 21.82 -35.56
CA GLU A 40 -25.07 21.71 -34.14
C GLU A 40 -23.81 21.49 -33.29
N ILE A 41 -22.98 20.49 -33.63
CA ILE A 41 -21.74 20.22 -32.89
C ILE A 41 -20.77 21.40 -32.97
N LYS A 42 -20.67 22.07 -34.12
CA LYS A 42 -19.85 23.28 -34.28
C LYS A 42 -20.32 24.43 -33.37
N SER A 43 -21.64 24.62 -33.28
CA SER A 43 -22.24 25.60 -32.36
C SER A 43 -22.00 25.23 -30.90
N ASN A 44 -22.15 23.95 -30.54
CA ASN A 44 -21.91 23.47 -29.18
C ASN A 44 -20.43 23.63 -28.78
N GLU A 45 -19.50 23.44 -29.71
CA GLU A 45 -18.07 23.71 -29.46
C GLU A 45 -17.81 25.19 -29.15
N GLU A 46 -18.42 26.10 -29.91
CA GLU A 46 -18.32 27.53 -29.64
C GLU A 46 -18.91 27.89 -28.27
N GLU A 47 -20.09 27.33 -27.95
CA GLU A 47 -20.75 27.54 -26.65
C GLU A 47 -19.92 26.98 -25.49
N LEU A 48 -19.33 25.79 -25.66
CA LEU A 48 -18.42 25.17 -24.68
C LEU A 48 -17.21 26.10 -24.39
N ASN A 49 -16.58 26.62 -25.44
CA ASN A 49 -15.36 27.43 -25.32
C ASN A 49 -15.61 28.84 -24.75
N TRP A 50 -16.75 29.46 -25.06
CA TRP A 50 -16.99 30.87 -24.74
C TRP A 50 -18.00 31.11 -23.62
N GLU A 51 -19.06 30.32 -23.56
CA GLU A 51 -20.17 30.52 -22.61
C GLU A 51 -20.01 29.59 -21.41
N PHE A 52 -19.86 28.29 -21.65
CA PHE A 52 -19.68 27.30 -20.60
C PHE A 52 -18.40 27.53 -19.79
N GLY A 53 -17.24 27.71 -20.47
CA GLY A 53 -15.98 28.00 -19.79
C GLY A 53 -15.99 29.29 -18.96
N LYS A 54 -16.89 30.22 -19.24
CA LYS A 54 -17.06 31.48 -18.48
C LYS A 54 -18.01 31.32 -17.29
N GLU A 55 -19.11 30.60 -17.46
CA GLU A 55 -20.14 30.45 -16.42
C GLU A 55 -19.87 29.27 -15.46
N CYS A 56 -19.13 28.27 -15.92
CA CYS A 56 -18.77 27.04 -15.21
C CYS A 56 -17.23 26.82 -15.17
N SER A 57 -16.45 27.89 -14.95
CA SER A 57 -14.98 27.87 -15.05
C SER A 57 -14.27 26.86 -14.14
N ASP A 58 -14.88 26.53 -13.01
CA ASP A 58 -14.30 25.62 -11.99
C ASP A 58 -14.88 24.19 -12.10
N PHE A 59 -15.75 23.94 -13.09
CA PHE A 59 -16.45 22.66 -13.24
C PHE A 59 -15.60 21.58 -13.94
N LEU A 60 -14.79 21.99 -14.92
CA LEU A 60 -13.87 21.11 -15.64
C LEU A 60 -12.44 21.54 -15.37
N THR A 61 -11.55 20.57 -15.17
CA THR A 61 -10.10 20.81 -15.22
C THR A 61 -9.67 21.11 -16.66
N SER A 62 -8.53 21.79 -16.84
CA SER A 62 -7.99 22.07 -18.18
C SER A 62 -7.74 20.78 -18.99
N SER A 63 -7.45 19.66 -18.32
CA SER A 63 -7.31 18.35 -18.98
C SER A 63 -8.65 17.83 -19.50
N GLU A 64 -9.72 17.94 -18.71
CA GLU A 64 -11.06 17.49 -19.10
C GLU A 64 -11.64 18.37 -20.21
N GLU A 65 -11.43 19.69 -20.15
CA GLU A 65 -11.84 20.62 -21.18
C GLU A 65 -11.13 20.33 -22.52
N ASN A 66 -9.82 20.10 -22.50
CA ASN A 66 -9.07 19.74 -23.70
C ASN A 66 -9.54 18.40 -24.29
N ARG A 67 -9.82 17.41 -23.44
CA ARG A 67 -10.34 16.11 -23.87
C ARG A 67 -11.71 16.26 -24.56
N LEU A 68 -12.63 16.98 -23.92
CA LEU A 68 -13.98 17.21 -24.45
C LEU A 68 -13.95 17.97 -25.78
N ARG A 69 -13.10 19.00 -25.89
CA ARG A 69 -12.90 19.71 -27.15
C ARG A 69 -12.40 18.78 -28.25
N GLY A 70 -11.43 17.92 -27.94
CA GLY A 70 -10.94 16.90 -28.87
C GLY A 70 -12.04 15.94 -29.33
N GLU A 71 -12.89 15.46 -28.41
CA GLU A 71 -14.01 14.55 -28.71
C GLU A 71 -15.06 15.21 -29.62
N ILE A 72 -15.41 16.47 -29.34
CA ILE A 72 -16.33 17.28 -30.16
C ILE A 72 -15.77 17.50 -31.58
N ARG A 73 -14.48 17.85 -31.69
CA ARG A 73 -13.82 18.04 -32.99
C ARG A 73 -13.70 16.74 -33.77
N LEU A 74 -13.39 15.63 -33.10
CA LEU A 74 -13.38 14.31 -33.73
C LEU A 74 -14.76 13.93 -34.28
N ALA A 75 -15.84 14.21 -33.55
CA ALA A 75 -17.20 13.98 -34.04
C ALA A 75 -17.50 14.80 -35.32
N ARG A 76 -17.07 16.07 -35.36
CA ARG A 76 -17.15 16.90 -36.57
C ARG A 76 -16.33 16.32 -37.71
N LEU A 77 -15.11 15.85 -37.44
CA LEU A 77 -14.24 15.22 -38.43
C LEU A 77 -14.89 13.95 -39.02
N LEU A 78 -15.50 13.08 -38.20
CA LEU A 78 -16.18 11.88 -38.69
C LEU A 78 -17.33 12.22 -39.66
N LEU A 79 -18.11 13.27 -39.36
CA LEU A 79 -19.15 13.76 -40.25
C LEU A 79 -18.58 14.34 -41.55
N ALA A 80 -17.52 15.15 -41.48
CA ALA A 80 -16.85 15.69 -42.66
C ALA A 80 -16.21 14.59 -43.52
N ALA A 81 -15.55 13.63 -42.91
CA ALA A 81 -14.97 12.46 -43.56
C ALA A 81 -16.03 11.61 -44.26
N SER A 82 -17.26 11.52 -43.72
CA SER A 82 -18.35 10.80 -44.38
C SER A 82 -18.73 11.39 -45.74
N PHE A 83 -18.61 12.71 -45.89
CA PHE A 83 -18.80 13.45 -47.14
C PHE A 83 -17.58 13.37 -48.05
N TYR A 84 -16.38 13.53 -47.50
CA TYR A 84 -15.11 13.38 -48.23
C TYR A 84 -15.01 12.00 -48.89
N ALA A 85 -15.41 10.96 -48.17
CA ALA A 85 -15.44 9.59 -48.67
C ALA A 85 -16.51 9.30 -49.73
N GLU A 86 -17.39 10.26 -50.04
CA GLU A 86 -18.33 10.23 -51.17
C GLU A 86 -17.87 11.14 -52.32
N GLY A 87 -16.75 11.86 -52.15
CA GLY A 87 -16.16 12.78 -53.12
C GLY A 87 -16.79 14.17 -53.15
N GLU A 88 -17.67 14.51 -52.21
CA GLU A 88 -18.38 15.78 -52.16
C GLU A 88 -18.33 16.40 -50.75
N LEU A 89 -17.30 17.21 -50.46
CA LEU A 89 -17.21 17.95 -49.20
C LEU A 89 -18.04 19.25 -49.28
N PRO A 90 -19.02 19.48 -48.39
CA PRO A 90 -19.76 20.74 -48.38
C PRO A 90 -18.86 21.93 -48.03
N LYS A 91 -19.06 23.07 -48.71
CA LYS A 91 -18.33 24.33 -48.46
C LYS A 91 -18.27 24.78 -47.00
N ALA A 92 -19.27 24.44 -46.20
CA ALA A 92 -19.30 24.78 -44.78
C ALA A 92 -18.23 24.05 -43.95
N MET A 93 -17.61 23.01 -44.51
CA MET A 93 -16.64 22.11 -43.85
C MET A 93 -15.27 22.12 -44.55
N GLU A 94 -15.12 22.78 -45.71
CA GLU A 94 -13.90 22.74 -46.56
C GLU A 94 -12.65 23.30 -45.85
N ASP A 95 -12.82 24.30 -44.98
CA ASP A 95 -11.71 24.97 -44.29
C ASP A 95 -11.55 24.49 -42.82
N ASP A 96 -12.40 23.55 -42.37
CA ASP A 96 -12.41 23.12 -40.96
C ASP A 96 -11.41 21.99 -40.67
N PHE A 97 -11.04 21.20 -41.68
CA PHE A 97 -10.09 20.07 -41.58
C PHE A 97 -9.24 19.97 -42.85
N ILE A 98 -7.96 19.59 -42.69
CA ILE A 98 -7.08 19.40 -43.84
C ILE A 98 -7.33 18.04 -44.53
N GLU A 99 -6.87 17.89 -45.77
CA GLU A 99 -7.06 16.66 -46.54
C GLU A 99 -6.47 15.43 -45.84
N ALA A 100 -5.31 15.57 -45.17
CA ALA A 100 -4.69 14.48 -44.44
C ALA A 100 -5.55 13.95 -43.28
N GLU A 101 -6.22 14.83 -42.53
CA GLU A 101 -7.13 14.45 -41.43
C GLU A 101 -8.34 13.67 -41.96
N LEU A 102 -8.93 14.15 -43.06
CA LEU A 102 -10.07 13.51 -43.71
C LEU A 102 -9.69 12.15 -44.29
N GLN A 103 -8.56 12.07 -44.99
CA GLN A 103 -8.04 10.84 -45.59
C GLN A 103 -7.73 9.80 -44.52
N ALA A 104 -7.10 10.19 -43.40
CA ALA A 104 -6.79 9.27 -42.31
C ALA A 104 -8.04 8.55 -41.79
N VAL A 105 -9.14 9.27 -41.54
CA VAL A 105 -10.40 8.65 -41.09
C VAL A 105 -10.95 7.65 -42.12
N VAL A 106 -10.89 7.99 -43.41
CA VAL A 106 -11.39 7.12 -44.47
C VAL A 106 -10.55 5.86 -44.60
N GLU A 107 -9.22 5.99 -44.55
CA GLU A 107 -8.30 4.86 -44.59
C GLU A 107 -8.49 3.95 -43.39
N PHE A 108 -8.54 4.50 -42.16
CA PHE A 108 -8.77 3.68 -40.97
C PHE A 108 -10.13 2.97 -40.98
N ASP A 109 -11.21 3.59 -41.49
CA ASP A 109 -12.54 2.94 -41.57
C ASP A 109 -12.54 1.70 -42.48
N ARG A 110 -11.65 1.63 -43.50
CA ARG A 110 -11.51 0.42 -44.34
C ARG A 110 -11.14 -0.81 -43.54
N TYR A 111 -10.38 -0.65 -42.45
CA TYR A 111 -9.93 -1.74 -41.59
C TYR A 111 -10.88 -2.09 -40.44
N LYS A 112 -12.10 -1.53 -40.39
CA LYS A 112 -13.03 -1.81 -39.29
C LYS A 112 -13.45 -3.27 -39.12
N GLN A 113 -13.24 -4.10 -40.15
CA GLN A 113 -13.51 -5.54 -40.05
C GLN A 113 -12.65 -6.20 -38.97
N PHE A 114 -11.46 -5.66 -38.68
CA PHE A 114 -10.59 -6.18 -37.64
C PHE A 114 -11.17 -5.98 -36.23
N ASP A 115 -12.01 -4.97 -36.01
CA ASP A 115 -12.64 -4.71 -34.70
C ASP A 115 -13.62 -5.81 -34.27
N ALA A 116 -14.18 -6.54 -35.23
CA ALA A 116 -15.17 -7.59 -34.99
C ALA A 116 -14.55 -9.00 -34.94
N LEU A 117 -13.25 -9.13 -35.21
CA LEU A 117 -12.56 -10.41 -35.28
C LEU A 117 -11.58 -10.57 -34.12
N ASP A 118 -11.51 -11.79 -33.60
CA ASP A 118 -10.46 -12.22 -32.68
C ASP A 118 -9.22 -12.72 -33.44
N GLN A 119 -8.14 -12.97 -32.71
CA GLN A 119 -6.85 -13.36 -33.27
C GLN A 119 -6.94 -14.68 -34.08
N GLU A 120 -7.61 -15.70 -33.56
CA GLU A 120 -7.77 -16.99 -34.26
C GLU A 120 -8.55 -16.84 -35.57
N GLN A 121 -9.57 -15.96 -35.59
CA GLN A 121 -10.36 -15.69 -36.79
C GLN A 121 -9.55 -14.91 -37.83
N ILE A 122 -8.74 -13.93 -37.42
CA ILE A 122 -7.82 -13.21 -38.31
C ILE A 122 -6.83 -14.21 -38.90
N GLU A 123 -6.19 -15.01 -38.05
CA GLU A 123 -5.19 -15.99 -38.44
C GLU A 123 -5.77 -17.02 -39.43
N GLY A 124 -6.95 -17.56 -39.12
CA GLY A 124 -7.64 -18.52 -39.96
C GLY A 124 -8.02 -17.96 -41.34
N ARG A 125 -8.36 -16.67 -41.43
CA ARG A 125 -8.66 -16.02 -42.72
C ARG A 125 -7.40 -15.79 -43.56
N ILE A 126 -6.31 -15.39 -42.91
CA ILE A 126 -5.02 -15.15 -43.57
C ILE A 126 -4.43 -16.45 -44.10
N ARG A 127 -4.46 -17.53 -43.30
CA ARG A 127 -3.99 -18.88 -43.73
C ARG A 127 -4.81 -19.47 -44.88
N ARG A 128 -6.10 -19.12 -44.97
CA ARG A 128 -6.97 -19.57 -46.08
C ARG A 128 -6.82 -18.74 -47.34
N MET A 129 -6.04 -17.65 -47.30
CA MET A 129 -5.82 -16.71 -48.41
C MET A 129 -7.14 -16.19 -48.99
N GLU A 130 -8.14 -15.96 -48.14
CA GLU A 130 -9.50 -15.66 -48.58
C GLU A 130 -10.11 -14.49 -47.81
N GLY A 131 -10.72 -13.59 -48.58
CA GLY A 131 -11.54 -12.51 -48.06
C GLY A 131 -10.79 -11.20 -47.86
N GLU A 132 -11.57 -10.16 -47.57
CA GLU A 132 -11.11 -8.78 -47.46
C GLU A 132 -10.02 -8.59 -46.39
N VAL A 133 -10.01 -9.41 -45.33
CA VAL A 133 -8.96 -9.39 -44.29
C VAL A 133 -7.58 -9.72 -44.87
N TYR A 134 -7.49 -10.73 -45.74
CA TYR A 134 -6.22 -11.11 -46.39
C TYR A 134 -5.75 -10.00 -47.34
N GLU A 135 -6.66 -9.46 -48.15
CA GLU A 135 -6.36 -8.37 -49.09
C GLU A 135 -5.90 -7.10 -48.36
N LEU A 136 -6.55 -6.76 -47.25
CA LEU A 136 -6.19 -5.60 -46.42
C LEU A 136 -4.83 -5.76 -45.75
N VAL A 137 -4.46 -6.96 -45.30
CA VAL A 137 -3.11 -7.23 -44.75
C VAL A 137 -2.05 -7.17 -45.86
N GLN A 138 -2.35 -7.68 -47.06
CA GLN A 138 -1.43 -7.59 -48.20
C GLN A 138 -1.25 -6.13 -48.67
N GLU A 139 -2.32 -5.34 -48.66
CA GLU A 139 -2.29 -3.91 -48.94
C GLU A 139 -1.48 -3.17 -47.87
N TYR A 140 -1.61 -3.54 -46.59
CA TYR A 140 -0.77 -3.02 -45.49
C TYR A 140 0.72 -3.26 -45.74
N THR A 141 1.11 -4.42 -46.28
CA THR A 141 2.51 -4.73 -46.62
C THR A 141 3.07 -3.90 -47.79
N SER A 142 2.18 -3.43 -48.67
CA SER A 142 2.55 -2.80 -49.95
C SER A 142 2.30 -1.29 -50.02
N THR A 143 1.48 -0.78 -49.11
CA THR A 143 1.05 0.62 -49.05
C THR A 143 1.29 1.12 -47.64
N GLN A 144 2.01 2.22 -47.52
CA GLN A 144 2.11 3.01 -46.29
C GLN A 144 0.70 3.56 -46.01
N ILE A 145 -0.14 2.78 -45.33
CA ILE A 145 -1.43 3.29 -44.84
C ILE A 145 -1.11 4.50 -43.97
N ALA A 146 -1.80 5.61 -44.26
CA ALA A 146 -1.52 6.97 -43.78
C ALA A 146 -0.73 6.92 -42.48
N ASN A 147 0.58 7.14 -42.61
CA ASN A 147 1.50 7.02 -41.51
C ASN A 147 0.98 7.98 -40.43
N MET A 148 0.50 7.43 -39.32
CA MET A 148 -0.05 8.25 -38.24
C MET A 148 1.05 9.18 -37.71
N ASP A 149 2.32 8.77 -37.86
CA ASP A 149 3.49 9.60 -37.62
C ASP A 149 3.61 10.74 -38.62
N ASP A 150 3.31 10.55 -39.91
CA ASP A 150 3.24 11.66 -40.88
C ASP A 150 2.08 12.63 -40.52
N LEU A 151 1.01 12.12 -39.92
CA LEU A 151 -0.10 12.94 -39.41
C LEU A 151 0.30 13.71 -38.13
N ILE A 152 1.02 13.06 -37.21
CA ILE A 152 1.55 13.63 -35.96
C ILE A 152 2.61 14.69 -36.24
N ASP A 153 3.49 14.44 -37.21
CA ASP A 153 4.60 15.31 -37.60
C ASP A 153 4.15 16.46 -38.52
N ASN A 154 2.91 16.44 -39.02
CA ASN A 154 2.38 17.51 -39.85
C ASN A 154 1.96 18.72 -38.99
N PRO A 155 2.64 19.88 -39.12
CA PRO A 155 2.37 21.05 -38.29
C PRO A 155 1.03 21.74 -38.60
N GLU A 156 0.36 21.37 -39.69
CA GLU A 156 -0.95 21.91 -40.08
C GLU A 156 -2.13 21.10 -39.50
N VAL A 157 -1.86 19.95 -38.88
CA VAL A 157 -2.89 19.10 -38.26
C VAL A 157 -3.23 19.59 -36.85
N GLN A 158 -4.50 19.51 -36.47
CA GLN A 158 -4.96 19.92 -35.15
C GLN A 158 -4.55 18.89 -34.09
N GLN A 159 -3.78 19.31 -33.08
CA GLN A 159 -3.21 18.42 -32.05
C GLN A 159 -4.28 17.62 -31.27
N ASP A 160 -5.40 18.26 -30.92
CA ASP A 160 -6.48 17.62 -30.17
C ASP A 160 -7.28 16.61 -31.00
N VAL A 161 -7.30 16.77 -32.32
CA VAL A 161 -7.90 15.80 -33.26
C VAL A 161 -7.01 14.57 -33.40
N ILE A 162 -5.69 14.75 -33.55
CA ILE A 162 -4.72 13.64 -33.64
C ILE A 162 -4.80 12.76 -32.40
N GLU A 163 -4.74 13.36 -31.21
CA GLU A 163 -4.71 12.61 -29.96
C GLU A 163 -5.93 11.69 -29.83
N ARG A 164 -7.12 12.18 -30.21
CA ARG A 164 -8.36 11.37 -30.17
C ARG A 164 -8.44 10.35 -31.32
N LEU A 165 -7.91 10.65 -32.50
CA LEU A 165 -7.82 9.69 -33.61
C LEU A 165 -6.91 8.51 -33.25
N VAL A 166 -5.74 8.79 -32.65
CA VAL A 166 -4.79 7.79 -32.17
C VAL A 166 -5.47 6.90 -31.13
N ASP A 167 -6.08 7.50 -30.11
CA ASP A 167 -6.80 6.75 -29.06
C ASP A 167 -7.92 5.87 -29.64
N ARG A 168 -8.69 6.38 -30.61
CA ARG A 168 -9.81 5.66 -31.22
C ARG A 168 -9.37 4.43 -32.02
N TYR A 169 -8.26 4.52 -32.75
CA TYR A 169 -7.85 3.48 -33.70
C TYR A 169 -6.69 2.60 -33.21
N ASN A 170 -6.18 2.80 -31.99
CA ASN A 170 -5.04 2.05 -31.47
C ASN A 170 -5.27 0.53 -31.42
N ASP A 171 -6.44 0.08 -30.92
CA ASP A 171 -6.79 -1.34 -30.85
C ASP A 171 -6.91 -1.98 -32.25
N ARG A 172 -7.54 -1.26 -33.19
CA ARG A 172 -7.65 -1.68 -34.58
C ARG A 172 -6.27 -1.84 -35.22
N ARG A 173 -5.37 -0.88 -35.01
CA ARG A 173 -3.99 -0.92 -35.50
C ARG A 173 -3.26 -2.16 -35.00
N GLU A 174 -3.43 -2.48 -33.72
CA GLU A 174 -2.82 -3.68 -33.13
C GLU A 174 -3.31 -4.96 -33.82
N ARG A 175 -4.62 -5.08 -34.07
CA ARG A 175 -5.18 -6.25 -34.77
C ARG A 175 -4.73 -6.36 -36.23
N ILE A 176 -4.57 -5.24 -36.92
CA ILE A 176 -3.99 -5.22 -38.27
C ILE A 176 -2.54 -5.70 -38.24
N ARG A 177 -1.74 -5.20 -37.27
CA ARG A 177 -0.34 -5.64 -37.06
C ARG A 177 -0.27 -7.14 -36.78
N GLN A 178 -1.13 -7.68 -35.92
CA GLN A 178 -1.25 -9.13 -35.68
C GLN A 178 -1.55 -9.92 -36.96
N GLY A 179 -2.51 -9.44 -37.76
CA GLY A 179 -2.79 -10.05 -39.06
C GLY A 179 -1.56 -10.06 -39.97
N PHE A 180 -0.84 -8.94 -40.03
CA PHE A 180 0.43 -8.86 -40.75
C PHE A 180 1.46 -9.90 -40.29
N PHE A 181 1.65 -10.09 -38.98
CA PHE A 181 2.58 -11.11 -38.47
C PHE A 181 2.21 -12.52 -38.95
N VAL A 182 0.94 -12.90 -38.84
CA VAL A 182 0.49 -14.22 -39.33
C VAL A 182 0.73 -14.36 -40.83
N TYR A 183 0.51 -13.29 -41.60
CA TYR A 183 0.75 -13.31 -43.04
C TYR A 183 2.21 -13.60 -43.36
N VAL A 184 3.13 -12.91 -42.68
CA VAL A 184 4.58 -13.08 -42.85
C VAL A 184 5.01 -14.49 -42.47
N GLU A 185 4.60 -14.96 -41.29
CA GLU A 185 4.91 -16.31 -40.80
C GLU A 185 4.42 -17.40 -41.77
N THR A 186 3.23 -17.23 -42.33
CA THR A 186 2.59 -18.26 -43.16
C THR A 186 3.13 -18.30 -44.59
N HIS A 187 3.49 -17.15 -45.16
CA HIS A 187 3.76 -17.04 -46.61
C HIS A 187 5.20 -16.66 -46.95
N GLY A 188 6.00 -16.18 -45.99
CA GLY A 188 7.30 -15.56 -46.25
C GLY A 188 7.17 -14.29 -47.09
N MET A 189 8.27 -13.55 -47.29
CA MET A 189 8.25 -12.34 -48.11
C MET A 189 9.24 -12.39 -49.28
N GLU A 190 8.74 -12.40 -50.52
CA GLU A 190 9.58 -12.34 -51.74
C GLU A 190 10.32 -10.98 -51.94
N HIS A 191 10.02 -9.95 -51.14
CA HIS A 191 10.42 -8.56 -51.40
C HIS A 191 10.94 -7.75 -50.18
N MET A 192 11.27 -8.39 -49.06
CA MET A 192 11.95 -7.72 -47.94
C MET A 192 13.45 -7.99 -47.92
N VAL A 193 14.22 -7.02 -47.41
CA VAL A 193 15.62 -7.25 -47.05
C VAL A 193 15.67 -8.20 -45.84
N GLU A 194 16.54 -9.19 -45.88
CA GLU A 194 16.75 -10.24 -44.86
C GLU A 194 16.78 -9.68 -43.41
N SER A 195 17.41 -8.53 -43.18
CA SER A 195 17.47 -7.89 -41.86
C SER A 195 16.12 -7.40 -41.31
N ILE A 196 15.15 -7.11 -42.19
CA ILE A 196 13.79 -6.73 -41.80
C ILE A 196 12.93 -7.97 -41.57
N GLU A 197 13.13 -9.00 -42.38
CA GLU A 197 12.49 -10.31 -42.17
C GLU A 197 12.89 -10.91 -40.83
N GLU A 198 14.19 -10.94 -40.51
CA GLU A 198 14.72 -11.39 -39.21
C GLU A 198 14.13 -10.59 -38.03
N ALA A 199 13.90 -9.28 -38.20
CA ALA A 199 13.34 -8.44 -37.13
C ALA A 199 11.85 -8.73 -36.89
N ILE A 200 11.09 -8.97 -37.94
CA ILE A 200 9.67 -9.31 -37.84
C ILE A 200 9.50 -10.73 -37.29
N GLU A 201 10.32 -11.69 -37.73
CA GLU A 201 10.33 -13.06 -37.22
C GLU A 201 10.67 -13.08 -35.73
N ALA A 202 11.72 -12.36 -35.30
CA ALA A 202 12.07 -12.24 -33.88
C ALA A 202 10.92 -11.67 -33.02
N VAL A 203 10.15 -10.72 -33.54
CA VAL A 203 8.97 -10.17 -32.83
C VAL A 203 7.84 -11.19 -32.75
N ALA A 204 7.61 -11.97 -33.80
CA ALA A 204 6.59 -13.03 -33.78
C ALA A 204 6.94 -14.11 -32.76
N ASP A 205 8.19 -14.59 -32.76
CA ASP A 205 8.68 -15.57 -31.80
C ASP A 205 8.57 -15.05 -30.37
N ALA A 206 9.06 -13.83 -30.11
CA ALA A 206 9.01 -13.22 -28.79
C ALA A 206 7.57 -12.99 -28.31
N SER A 207 6.65 -12.61 -29.19
CA SER A 207 5.22 -12.44 -28.86
C SER A 207 4.56 -13.75 -28.48
N SER A 208 4.86 -14.83 -29.21
CA SER A 208 4.35 -16.17 -28.94
C SER A 208 4.85 -16.69 -27.59
N GLU A 209 6.16 -16.57 -27.32
CA GLU A 209 6.74 -16.96 -26.05
C GLU A 209 6.21 -16.12 -24.89
N ARG A 210 6.02 -14.81 -25.09
CA ARG A 210 5.45 -13.89 -24.09
C ARG A 210 4.07 -14.36 -23.64
N GLU A 211 3.21 -14.78 -24.56
CA GLU A 211 1.86 -15.25 -24.21
C GLU A 211 1.90 -16.63 -23.52
N GLN A 212 2.75 -17.55 -23.98
CA GLN A 212 2.96 -18.84 -23.30
C GLN A 212 3.43 -18.65 -21.85
N ILE A 213 4.38 -17.74 -21.62
CA ILE A 213 4.89 -17.41 -20.28
C ILE A 213 3.77 -16.89 -19.38
N LYS A 214 2.89 -16.04 -19.91
CA LYS A 214 1.75 -15.49 -19.18
C LYS A 214 0.75 -16.58 -18.78
N GLU A 215 0.43 -17.50 -19.69
CA GLU A 215 -0.44 -18.65 -19.38
C GLU A 215 0.18 -19.57 -18.32
N MET A 216 1.47 -19.88 -18.44
CA MET A 216 2.20 -20.69 -17.46
C MET A 216 2.22 -20.03 -16.07
N LEU A 217 2.48 -18.73 -15.99
CA LEU A 217 2.48 -17.98 -14.73
C LEU A 217 1.10 -18.02 -14.07
N GLN A 218 0.02 -17.77 -14.83
CA GLN A 218 -1.33 -17.78 -14.29
C GLN A 218 -1.71 -19.16 -13.74
N ALA A 219 -1.36 -20.24 -14.45
CA ALA A 219 -1.60 -21.59 -13.96
C ALA A 219 -0.85 -21.85 -12.63
N GLU A 220 0.44 -21.51 -12.59
CA GLU A 220 1.29 -21.72 -11.41
C GLU A 220 0.79 -20.95 -10.18
N LEU A 221 0.42 -19.68 -10.34
CA LEU A 221 -0.08 -18.85 -9.23
C LEU A 221 -1.43 -19.34 -8.69
N ASN A 222 -2.32 -19.81 -9.56
CA ASN A 222 -3.62 -20.36 -9.13
C ASN A 222 -3.45 -21.66 -8.32
N ASP A 223 -2.53 -22.53 -8.75
CA ASP A 223 -2.23 -23.78 -8.03
C ASP A 223 -1.60 -23.47 -6.66
N LEU A 224 -0.68 -22.51 -6.62
CA LEU A 224 -0.02 -22.08 -5.39
C LEU A 224 -0.99 -21.41 -4.40
N GLU A 225 -1.85 -20.50 -4.86
CA GLU A 225 -2.84 -19.83 -4.00
C GLU A 225 -3.78 -20.85 -3.33
N THR A 226 -4.21 -21.85 -4.10
CA THR A 226 -5.09 -22.91 -3.58
C THR A 226 -4.41 -23.70 -2.46
N SER A 227 -3.12 -24.04 -2.63
CA SER A 227 -2.33 -24.74 -1.62
C SER A 227 -2.12 -23.89 -0.36
N LEU A 228 -1.73 -22.62 -0.52
CA LEU A 228 -1.46 -21.70 0.59
C LEU A 228 -2.70 -21.42 1.45
N GLN A 229 -3.85 -21.12 0.82
CA GLN A 229 -5.09 -20.81 1.55
C GLN A 229 -5.64 -22.04 2.28
N THR A 230 -5.57 -23.22 1.65
CA THR A 230 -6.23 -24.42 2.18
C THR A 230 -5.33 -25.20 3.13
N GLY A 231 -4.05 -25.37 2.79
CA GLY A 231 -3.09 -26.17 3.56
C GLY A 231 -2.52 -25.39 4.75
N PHE A 232 -1.74 -24.34 4.46
CA PHE A 232 -0.95 -23.65 5.46
C PHE A 232 -1.81 -22.96 6.53
N GLN A 233 -2.81 -22.16 6.12
CA GLN A 233 -3.64 -21.43 7.08
C GLN A 233 -4.44 -22.35 7.99
N GLN A 234 -4.87 -23.50 7.47
CA GLN A 234 -5.63 -24.48 8.24
C GLN A 234 -4.73 -25.22 9.23
N GLN A 235 -3.54 -25.65 8.79
CA GLN A 235 -2.54 -26.27 9.68
C GLN A 235 -2.10 -25.30 10.78
N ARG A 236 -1.81 -24.04 10.44
CA ARG A 236 -1.43 -23.02 11.43
C ARG A 236 -2.50 -22.82 12.49
N LYS A 237 -3.76 -22.61 12.09
CA LYS A 237 -4.87 -22.43 13.04
C LYS A 237 -5.08 -23.65 13.93
N GLN A 238 -4.91 -24.86 13.38
CA GLN A 238 -5.01 -26.08 14.17
C GLN A 238 -3.91 -26.14 15.23
N LEU A 239 -2.67 -25.85 14.85
CA LEU A 239 -1.51 -25.91 15.72
C LEU A 239 -1.55 -24.83 16.81
N GLU A 240 -1.92 -23.60 16.46
CA GLU A 240 -2.21 -22.51 17.42
C GLU A 240 -3.30 -22.91 18.41
N SER A 241 -4.39 -23.54 17.95
CA SER A 241 -5.46 -24.00 18.83
C SER A 241 -5.00 -25.11 19.77
N GLN A 242 -4.14 -26.02 19.33
CA GLN A 242 -3.60 -27.09 20.17
C GLN A 242 -2.67 -26.52 21.24
N LEU A 243 -1.74 -25.62 20.87
CA LEU A 243 -0.87 -24.93 21.82
C LEU A 243 -1.68 -24.12 22.84
N HIS A 244 -2.78 -23.48 22.41
CA HIS A 244 -3.64 -22.74 23.31
C HIS A 244 -4.41 -23.63 24.31
N CYS A 245 -4.82 -24.84 23.90
CA CYS A 245 -5.40 -25.82 24.83
C CYS A 245 -4.39 -26.24 25.91
N VAL A 246 -3.16 -26.54 25.50
CA VAL A 246 -2.04 -26.89 26.40
C VAL A 246 -1.78 -25.77 27.40
N GLU A 247 -1.71 -24.51 26.95
CA GLU A 247 -1.55 -23.33 27.81
C GLU A 247 -2.65 -23.19 28.85
N ARG A 248 -3.91 -23.37 28.42
CA ARG A 248 -5.06 -23.29 29.32
C ARG A 248 -5.01 -24.39 30.37
N ASP A 249 -4.62 -25.59 29.98
CA ASP A 249 -4.59 -26.75 30.87
C ASP A 249 -3.41 -26.62 31.87
N LEU A 250 -2.29 -26.01 31.46
CA LEU A 250 -1.18 -25.55 32.32
C LEU A 250 -1.59 -24.47 33.33
N ALA A 251 -2.51 -23.58 32.96
CA ALA A 251 -3.00 -22.51 33.82
C ALA A 251 -4.09 -22.95 34.80
N SER A 252 -4.56 -24.20 34.72
CA SER A 252 -5.64 -24.71 35.57
C SER A 252 -5.18 -25.06 37.00
N GLU A 253 -6.07 -24.95 38.00
CA GLU A 253 -5.77 -25.26 39.41
C GLU A 253 -5.42 -26.74 39.66
N THR A 254 -5.76 -27.64 38.72
CA THR A 254 -5.50 -29.09 38.81
C THR A 254 -4.86 -29.59 37.53
N VAL A 255 -3.57 -29.28 37.33
CA VAL A 255 -2.80 -29.71 36.15
C VAL A 255 -2.40 -31.19 36.27
N ASP A 256 -2.76 -32.01 35.28
CA ASP A 256 -2.15 -33.32 35.07
C ASP A 256 -0.98 -33.18 34.09
N ILE A 257 0.23 -33.11 34.63
CA ILE A 257 1.46 -32.84 33.87
C ILE A 257 1.79 -33.99 32.90
N GLU A 258 1.41 -35.23 33.20
CA GLU A 258 1.65 -36.35 32.29
C GLU A 258 0.72 -36.28 31.07
N GLU A 259 -0.52 -35.81 31.25
CA GLU A 259 -1.47 -35.57 30.17
C GLU A 259 -1.04 -34.41 29.29
N VAL A 260 -0.68 -33.26 29.88
CA VAL A 260 -0.20 -32.07 29.14
C VAL A 260 1.09 -32.35 28.36
N ARG A 261 2.02 -33.12 28.93
CA ARG A 261 3.26 -33.50 28.21
C ARG A 261 2.95 -34.42 27.01
N ALA A 262 2.03 -35.36 27.17
CA ALA A 262 1.61 -36.24 26.07
C ALA A 262 0.91 -35.46 24.95
N GLU A 263 0.12 -34.44 25.29
CA GLU A 263 -0.48 -33.54 24.29
C GLU A 263 0.57 -32.70 23.57
N LEU A 264 1.57 -32.14 24.27
CA LEU A 264 2.68 -31.40 23.65
C LEU A 264 3.53 -32.26 22.70
N GLU A 265 3.79 -33.52 23.04
CA GLU A 265 4.51 -34.46 22.17
C GLU A 265 3.69 -34.87 20.93
N ASP A 266 2.36 -34.80 20.98
CA ASP A 266 1.44 -35.13 19.86
C ASP A 266 1.16 -33.92 18.95
N ILE A 267 1.53 -32.70 19.38
CA ILE A 267 1.53 -31.51 18.51
C ILE A 267 2.67 -31.66 17.50
N GLY A 268 2.31 -32.10 16.29
CA GLY A 268 3.22 -32.06 15.14
C GLY A 268 3.54 -30.62 14.72
N GLY A 269 4.70 -30.41 14.09
CA GLY A 269 5.07 -29.12 13.51
C GLY A 269 4.30 -28.80 12.23
N LEU A 270 4.50 -27.58 11.70
CA LEU A 270 4.03 -27.24 10.35
C LEU A 270 4.81 -28.04 9.31
N ASP A 271 4.11 -28.55 8.29
CA ASP A 271 4.76 -29.27 7.19
C ASP A 271 5.58 -28.31 6.31
N ASP A 272 6.81 -28.72 5.98
CA ASP A 272 7.68 -28.00 5.04
C ASP A 272 7.19 -28.05 3.58
N GLU A 273 6.13 -28.81 3.29
CA GLU A 273 5.58 -29.01 1.94
C GLU A 273 5.25 -27.66 1.27
N VAL A 274 4.62 -26.74 2.01
CA VAL A 274 4.24 -25.42 1.51
C VAL A 274 5.47 -24.56 1.18
N LEU A 275 6.52 -24.63 1.99
CA LEU A 275 7.78 -23.91 1.73
C LEU A 275 8.49 -24.46 0.49
N VAL A 276 8.46 -25.78 0.29
CA VAL A 276 8.99 -26.45 -0.91
C VAL A 276 8.20 -26.06 -2.16
N GLU A 277 6.87 -25.98 -2.07
CA GLU A 277 6.01 -25.52 -3.16
C GLU A 277 6.30 -24.07 -3.53
N LEU A 278 6.36 -23.16 -2.54
CA LEU A 278 6.74 -21.77 -2.75
C LEU A 278 8.12 -21.63 -3.39
N GLN A 279 9.11 -22.39 -2.92
CA GLN A 279 10.45 -22.37 -3.50
C GLN A 279 10.45 -22.87 -4.96
N THR A 280 9.62 -23.87 -5.26
CA THR A 280 9.45 -24.39 -6.62
C THR A 280 8.81 -23.34 -7.53
N ALA A 281 7.76 -22.67 -7.07
CA ALA A 281 7.10 -21.59 -7.81
C ALA A 281 8.07 -20.44 -8.07
N ILE A 282 8.82 -19.98 -7.06
CA ILE A 282 9.84 -18.93 -7.21
C ILE A 282 10.88 -19.32 -8.27
N ALA A 283 11.41 -20.56 -8.21
CA ALA A 283 12.42 -21.03 -9.16
C ALA A 283 11.88 -21.10 -10.61
N ARG A 284 10.62 -21.52 -10.79
CA ARG A 284 9.94 -21.52 -12.09
C ARG A 284 9.75 -20.09 -12.61
N THR A 285 9.24 -19.18 -11.79
CA THR A 285 9.05 -17.77 -12.16
C THR A 285 10.37 -17.09 -12.52
N GLN A 286 11.47 -17.39 -11.81
CA GLN A 286 12.82 -16.94 -12.17
C GLN A 286 13.30 -17.48 -13.52
N THR A 287 12.93 -18.72 -13.86
CA THR A 287 13.24 -19.31 -15.17
C THR A 287 12.50 -18.56 -16.28
N LEU A 288 11.21 -18.23 -16.07
CA LEU A 288 10.42 -17.43 -17.01
C LEU A 288 10.99 -16.01 -17.16
N GLU A 289 11.44 -15.38 -16.07
CA GLU A 289 12.08 -14.06 -16.07
C GLU A 289 13.38 -14.07 -16.90
N THR A 290 14.16 -15.16 -16.79
CA THR A 290 15.38 -15.37 -17.58
C THR A 290 15.05 -15.53 -19.07
N GLN A 291 14.02 -16.30 -19.43
CA GLN A 291 13.56 -16.46 -20.82
C GLN A 291 13.14 -15.13 -21.45
N LEU A 292 12.37 -14.30 -20.73
CA LEU A 292 12.05 -12.95 -21.20
C LEU A 292 13.31 -12.08 -21.36
N GLY A 293 14.32 -12.27 -20.51
CA GLY A 293 15.63 -11.63 -20.65
C GLY A 293 16.33 -11.99 -21.96
N GLU A 294 16.35 -13.27 -22.32
CA GLU A 294 16.92 -13.76 -23.58
C GLU A 294 16.16 -13.18 -24.79
N ASN A 295 14.83 -13.09 -24.73
CA ASN A 295 14.01 -12.50 -25.80
C ASN A 295 14.26 -11.02 -25.98
N ILE A 296 14.45 -10.27 -24.89
CA ILE A 296 14.85 -8.86 -24.96
C ILE A 296 16.18 -8.71 -25.70
N GLU A 297 17.19 -9.54 -25.38
CA GLU A 297 18.49 -9.48 -26.06
C GLU A 297 18.37 -9.81 -27.56
N GLN A 298 17.57 -10.82 -27.92
CA GLN A 298 17.34 -11.18 -29.32
C GLN A 298 16.65 -10.04 -30.09
N LEU A 299 15.60 -9.45 -29.51
CA LEU A 299 14.91 -8.31 -30.10
C LEU A 299 15.80 -7.08 -30.23
N GLU A 300 16.65 -6.77 -29.24
CA GLU A 300 17.61 -5.67 -29.34
C GLU A 300 18.61 -5.87 -30.49
N GLN A 301 19.07 -7.09 -30.71
CA GLN A 301 19.95 -7.44 -31.84
C GLN A 301 19.21 -7.31 -33.18
N ALA A 302 17.96 -7.80 -33.25
CA ALA A 302 17.13 -7.70 -34.44
C ALA A 302 16.85 -6.23 -34.80
N ARG A 303 16.55 -5.40 -33.79
CA ARG A 303 16.39 -3.95 -33.93
C ARG A 303 17.63 -3.30 -34.54
N GLN A 304 18.83 -3.60 -34.00
CA GLN A 304 20.07 -3.01 -34.49
C GLN A 304 20.34 -3.39 -35.95
N LYS A 305 20.10 -4.64 -36.33
CA LYS A 305 20.23 -5.10 -37.72
C LYS A 305 19.23 -4.41 -38.64
N ALA A 306 17.96 -4.33 -38.24
CA ALA A 306 16.93 -3.62 -38.98
C ALA A 306 17.31 -2.15 -39.18
N GLN A 307 17.77 -1.47 -38.14
CA GLN A 307 18.16 -0.05 -38.16
C GLN A 307 19.36 0.24 -39.08
N GLN A 308 20.21 -0.75 -39.38
CA GLN A 308 21.33 -0.65 -40.33
C GLN A 308 20.92 -0.94 -41.78
N SER A 309 19.69 -1.40 -42.01
CA SER A 309 19.14 -1.63 -43.34
C SER A 309 18.99 -0.32 -44.12
N SER A 310 19.19 -0.39 -45.44
CA SER A 310 18.91 0.72 -46.35
C SER A 310 17.50 0.67 -46.96
N ASP A 311 16.66 -0.27 -46.53
CA ASP A 311 15.28 -0.41 -47.00
C ASP A 311 14.39 0.72 -46.46
N SER A 312 13.41 1.15 -47.25
CA SER A 312 12.40 2.13 -46.85
C SER A 312 11.53 1.67 -45.66
N ARG A 313 11.40 0.35 -45.45
CA ARG A 313 10.61 -0.25 -44.35
C ARG A 313 11.36 -0.37 -43.03
N ARG A 314 12.58 0.16 -42.95
CA ARG A 314 13.43 0.14 -41.76
C ARG A 314 12.75 0.74 -40.54
N GLU A 315 12.06 1.86 -40.73
CA GLU A 315 11.40 2.59 -39.63
C GLU A 315 10.26 1.77 -39.05
N ASP A 316 9.36 1.25 -39.89
CA ASP A 316 8.28 0.35 -39.50
C ASP A 316 8.80 -0.87 -38.71
N ALA A 317 9.85 -1.54 -39.22
CA ALA A 317 10.44 -2.70 -38.56
C ALA A 317 11.06 -2.35 -37.20
N THR A 318 11.69 -1.17 -37.10
CA THR A 318 12.29 -0.70 -35.86
C THR A 318 11.21 -0.36 -34.83
N GLU A 319 10.14 0.34 -35.23
CA GLU A 319 9.00 0.68 -34.37
C GLU A 319 8.32 -0.58 -33.83
N ILE A 320 8.12 -1.59 -34.69
CA ILE A 320 7.54 -2.88 -34.32
C ILE A 320 8.37 -3.57 -33.23
N VAL A 321 9.69 -3.65 -33.43
CA VAL A 321 10.59 -4.27 -32.44
C VAL A 321 10.61 -3.45 -31.14
N GLU A 322 10.59 -2.13 -31.21
CA GLU A 322 10.55 -1.26 -30.02
C GLU A 322 9.25 -1.41 -29.22
N SER A 323 8.11 -1.54 -29.89
CA SER A 323 6.83 -1.83 -29.25
C SER A 323 6.86 -3.15 -28.48
N GLU A 324 7.39 -4.22 -29.08
CA GLU A 324 7.44 -5.52 -28.41
C GLU A 324 8.49 -5.55 -27.28
N LEU A 325 9.64 -4.90 -27.47
CA LEU A 325 10.63 -4.70 -26.41
C LEU A 325 10.01 -4.04 -25.18
N LYS A 326 9.16 -3.02 -25.38
CA LYS A 326 8.46 -2.35 -24.27
C LYS A 326 7.54 -3.33 -23.53
N ARG A 327 6.72 -4.09 -24.25
CA ARG A 327 5.78 -5.07 -23.68
C ARG A 327 6.49 -6.16 -22.88
N ILE A 328 7.56 -6.75 -23.43
CA ILE A 328 8.33 -7.79 -22.76
C ILE A 328 9.08 -7.22 -21.54
N THR A 329 9.57 -5.99 -21.63
CA THR A 329 10.22 -5.33 -20.48
C THR A 329 9.24 -5.09 -19.34
N GLU A 330 8.01 -4.64 -19.65
CA GLU A 330 6.93 -4.49 -18.68
C GLU A 330 6.59 -5.85 -18.03
N GLN A 331 6.37 -6.89 -18.83
CA GLN A 331 6.07 -8.23 -18.30
C GLN A 331 7.23 -8.82 -17.45
N ARG A 332 8.49 -8.57 -17.83
CA ARG A 332 9.64 -8.96 -17.00
C ARG A 332 9.65 -8.21 -15.66
N SER A 333 9.27 -6.95 -15.65
CA SER A 333 9.16 -6.17 -14.40
C SER A 333 8.03 -6.69 -13.49
N GLU A 334 6.90 -7.12 -14.08
CA GLU A 334 5.82 -7.77 -13.35
C GLU A 334 6.25 -9.10 -12.75
N LEU A 335 6.96 -9.95 -13.51
CA LEU A 335 7.53 -11.21 -12.99
C LEU A 335 8.49 -10.97 -11.83
N ARG A 336 9.35 -9.94 -11.89
CA ARG A 336 10.24 -9.59 -10.78
C ARG A 336 9.49 -9.17 -9.53
N ALA A 337 8.46 -8.33 -9.69
CA ALA A 337 7.62 -7.92 -8.57
C ALA A 337 6.91 -9.12 -7.92
N GLU A 338 6.47 -10.09 -8.73
CA GLU A 338 5.85 -11.31 -8.22
C GLU A 338 6.87 -12.23 -7.53
N ILE A 339 8.09 -12.37 -8.06
CA ILE A 339 9.18 -13.10 -7.37
C ILE A 339 9.45 -12.49 -6.00
N ASP A 340 9.56 -11.16 -5.91
CA ASP A 340 9.79 -10.46 -4.64
C ASP A 340 8.62 -10.67 -3.67
N ARG A 341 7.38 -10.67 -4.17
CA ARG A 341 6.18 -10.96 -3.37
C ARG A 341 6.21 -12.37 -2.81
N LEU A 342 6.46 -13.38 -3.66
CA LEU A 342 6.54 -14.78 -3.26
C LEU A 342 7.67 -15.04 -2.26
N GLN A 343 8.80 -14.35 -2.40
CA GLN A 343 9.91 -14.42 -1.44
C GLN A 343 9.51 -13.88 -0.07
N ARG A 344 8.83 -12.73 -0.02
CA ARG A 344 8.32 -12.17 1.25
C ARG A 344 7.29 -13.09 1.90
N GLU A 345 6.43 -13.71 1.10
CA GLU A 345 5.45 -14.68 1.62
C GLU A 345 6.13 -15.92 2.19
N ARG A 346 7.18 -16.44 1.53
CA ARG A 346 8.02 -17.52 2.07
C ARG A 346 8.64 -17.13 3.41
N GLU A 347 9.26 -15.96 3.49
CA GLU A 347 9.87 -15.46 4.73
C GLU A 347 8.85 -15.33 5.87
N GLN A 348 7.63 -14.85 5.57
CA GLN A 348 6.54 -14.78 6.55
C GLN A 348 6.13 -16.16 7.07
N ILE A 349 6.07 -17.16 6.20
CA ILE A 349 5.75 -18.53 6.58
C ILE A 349 6.88 -19.16 7.41
N GLU A 350 8.13 -18.97 7.01
CA GLU A 350 9.32 -19.40 7.78
C GLU A 350 9.28 -18.79 9.18
N HIS A 351 9.05 -17.49 9.31
CA HIS A 351 8.94 -16.81 10.61
C HIS A 351 7.76 -17.32 11.45
N ALA A 352 6.59 -17.52 10.84
CA ALA A 352 5.43 -18.05 11.55
C ALA A 352 5.69 -19.48 12.08
N ARG A 353 6.43 -20.30 11.33
CA ARG A 353 6.85 -21.63 11.78
C ARG A 353 7.83 -21.54 12.94
N ASP A 354 8.89 -20.76 12.80
CA ASP A 354 9.90 -20.62 13.84
C ASP A 354 9.29 -20.12 15.16
N ARG A 355 8.28 -19.23 15.10
CA ARG A 355 7.51 -18.78 16.27
C ARG A 355 6.71 -19.91 16.93
N LEU A 356 6.02 -20.74 16.15
CA LEU A 356 5.24 -21.86 16.72
C LEU A 356 6.16 -22.90 17.34
N GLU A 357 7.31 -23.16 16.72
CA GLU A 357 8.34 -24.04 17.29
C GLU A 357 8.93 -23.46 18.59
N GLU A 358 9.20 -22.16 18.64
CA GLU A 358 9.67 -21.48 19.85
C GLU A 358 8.62 -21.56 20.98
N ARG A 359 7.36 -21.29 20.66
CA ARG A 359 6.23 -21.39 21.60
C ARG A 359 6.05 -22.81 22.14
N GLN A 360 6.15 -23.83 21.28
CA GLN A 360 6.11 -25.22 21.71
C GLN A 360 7.26 -25.54 22.67
N GLN A 361 8.49 -25.11 22.36
CA GLN A 361 9.66 -25.31 23.23
C GLN A 361 9.53 -24.60 24.58
N ASP A 362 8.96 -23.40 24.61
CA ASP A 362 8.73 -22.67 25.85
C ASP A 362 7.71 -23.37 26.75
N LEU A 363 6.63 -23.89 26.17
CA LEU A 363 5.66 -24.70 26.91
C LEU A 363 6.28 -26.01 27.42
N GLU A 364 7.12 -26.68 26.63
CA GLU A 364 7.87 -27.86 27.10
C GLU A 364 8.77 -27.52 28.30
N ARG A 365 9.49 -26.39 28.27
CA ARG A 365 10.32 -25.93 29.39
C ARG A 365 9.47 -25.63 30.63
N GLN A 366 8.33 -24.98 30.45
CA GLN A 366 7.41 -24.65 31.53
C GLN A 366 6.83 -25.91 32.19
N VAL A 367 6.40 -26.90 31.39
CA VAL A 367 5.95 -28.21 31.87
C VAL A 367 7.04 -28.92 32.67
N ASP A 368 8.29 -28.89 32.19
CA ASP A 368 9.44 -29.47 32.88
C ASP A 368 9.73 -28.82 34.23
N ASP A 369 9.64 -27.50 34.32
CA ASP A 369 9.91 -26.75 35.56
C ASP A 369 8.79 -26.94 36.59
N ILE A 370 7.52 -26.98 36.16
CA ILE A 370 6.39 -27.35 37.03
C ILE A 370 6.52 -28.81 37.49
N GLY A 371 6.92 -29.73 36.60
CA GLY A 371 7.16 -31.13 36.97
C GLY A 371 8.25 -31.28 38.04
N ARG A 372 9.30 -30.45 38.00
CA ARG A 372 10.37 -30.42 39.01
C ARG A 372 9.93 -29.83 40.35
N SER A 373 9.09 -28.78 40.34
CA SER A 373 8.58 -28.15 41.56
C SER A 373 7.61 -29.07 42.30
N ILE A 374 6.74 -29.79 41.58
CA ILE A 374 5.85 -30.81 42.18
C ILE A 374 6.63 -32.01 42.72
N SER A 375 7.67 -32.46 42.01
CA SER A 375 8.52 -33.59 42.44
C SER A 375 9.39 -33.26 43.67
N SER A 376 9.65 -31.97 43.92
CA SER A 376 10.44 -31.49 45.06
C SER A 376 9.58 -31.16 46.30
N GLY A 377 8.25 -31.10 46.14
CA GLY A 377 7.27 -30.77 47.18
C GLY A 377 6.68 -32.00 47.88
N SER A 378 7.44 -32.64 48.75
CA SER A 378 6.90 -33.53 49.78
C SER A 378 7.01 -32.92 51.18
N ASP A 379 6.55 -31.67 51.32
CA ASP A 379 6.32 -31.03 52.62
C ASP A 379 5.03 -30.16 52.54
N PRO A 380 3.95 -30.48 53.28
CA PRO A 380 2.62 -29.92 53.06
C PRO A 380 2.40 -28.54 53.73
N ALA A 381 3.40 -27.67 53.73
CA ALA A 381 3.32 -26.36 54.41
C ALA A 381 4.03 -25.19 53.68
N ALA A 382 4.40 -25.34 52.41
CA ALA A 382 4.81 -24.21 51.58
C ALA A 382 3.60 -23.69 50.80
N GLU A 383 3.25 -22.42 51.04
CA GLU A 383 2.28 -21.69 50.23
C GLU A 383 2.67 -21.78 48.75
N VAL A 384 1.67 -21.97 47.89
CA VAL A 384 1.81 -21.93 46.44
C VAL A 384 2.39 -20.57 46.07
N ASP A 385 3.61 -20.56 45.55
CA ASP A 385 4.24 -19.35 45.03
C ASP A 385 3.49 -18.97 43.74
N GLY A 386 2.56 -18.02 43.88
CA GLY A 386 1.82 -17.46 42.76
C GLY A 386 2.73 -16.63 41.86
N ILE A 387 2.37 -16.53 40.58
CA ILE A 387 3.01 -15.64 39.60
C ILE A 387 3.09 -14.21 40.19
N ASP A 388 4.25 -13.57 40.10
CA ASP A 388 4.53 -12.26 40.69
C ASP A 388 3.53 -11.19 40.18
N GLY A 389 2.84 -10.53 41.11
CA GLY A 389 1.69 -9.66 40.83
C GLY A 389 2.03 -8.35 40.09
N SER A 390 3.28 -8.13 39.70
CA SER A 390 3.74 -6.97 38.93
C SER A 390 3.64 -7.15 37.40
N GLU A 391 3.46 -8.37 36.90
CA GLU A 391 3.42 -8.64 35.45
C GLU A 391 2.01 -8.82 34.90
N VAL A 392 1.00 -8.93 35.77
CA VAL A 392 -0.38 -9.20 35.40
C VAL A 392 -1.22 -7.92 35.38
N VAL A 393 -1.82 -7.62 34.22
CA VAL A 393 -2.71 -6.48 34.00
C VAL A 393 -4.15 -6.98 33.84
N SER A 394 -5.03 -6.63 34.78
CA SER A 394 -6.45 -6.98 34.65
C SER A 394 -7.13 -6.21 33.51
N ALA A 395 -8.21 -6.76 32.94
CA ALA A 395 -9.00 -6.08 31.90
C ALA A 395 -9.50 -4.70 32.34
N SER A 396 -9.91 -4.56 33.60
CA SER A 396 -10.31 -3.25 34.16
C SER A 396 -9.14 -2.28 34.30
N THR A 397 -7.95 -2.77 34.64
CA THR A 397 -6.72 -1.95 34.68
C THR A 397 -6.32 -1.49 33.28
N ALA A 398 -6.31 -2.40 32.30
CA ALA A 398 -6.03 -2.09 30.90
C ALA A 398 -7.02 -1.05 30.36
N LYS A 399 -8.31 -1.20 30.67
CA LYS A 399 -9.34 -0.22 30.30
C LYS A 399 -9.08 1.16 30.89
N LEU A 400 -8.68 1.25 32.16
CA LEU A 400 -8.33 2.53 32.77
C LEU A 400 -7.10 3.15 32.10
N PHE A 401 -6.08 2.36 31.76
CA PHE A 401 -4.90 2.82 31.03
C PHE A 401 -5.26 3.33 29.62
N GLU A 402 -6.15 2.65 28.89
CA GLU A 402 -6.66 3.10 27.60
C GLU A 402 -7.34 4.47 27.69
N MET A 403 -8.28 4.61 28.64
CA MET A 403 -9.07 5.82 28.82
C MET A 403 -8.18 7.01 29.21
N ASP A 404 -7.23 6.76 30.11
CA ASP A 404 -6.28 7.76 30.59
C ASP A 404 -5.32 8.22 29.48
N TYR A 405 -4.73 7.28 28.72
CA TYR A 405 -3.81 7.61 27.65
C TYR A 405 -4.48 8.37 26.50
N VAL A 406 -5.58 7.85 25.97
CA VAL A 406 -6.29 8.49 24.84
C VAL A 406 -6.87 9.84 25.24
N GLY A 407 -7.46 9.95 26.43
CA GLY A 407 -7.99 11.22 26.93
C GLY A 407 -6.90 12.29 27.06
N ARG A 408 -5.71 11.92 27.51
CA ARG A 408 -4.56 12.84 27.63
C ARG A 408 -3.97 13.22 26.29
N PHE A 409 -3.76 12.25 25.41
CA PHE A 409 -3.26 12.52 24.06
C PHE A 409 -4.20 13.49 23.33
N ASP A 410 -5.51 13.25 23.43
CA ASP A 410 -6.52 14.14 22.85
C ASP A 410 -6.51 15.54 23.47
N THR A 411 -6.37 15.63 24.80
CA THR A 411 -6.24 16.94 25.49
C THR A 411 -5.01 17.68 25.00
N LYS A 412 -3.84 17.02 24.94
CA LYS A 412 -2.59 17.60 24.45
C LYS A 412 -2.72 18.09 23.02
N MET A 413 -3.32 17.28 22.13
CA MET A 413 -3.54 17.69 20.75
C MET A 413 -4.41 18.94 20.62
N HIS A 414 -5.36 19.18 21.53
CA HIS A 414 -6.18 20.39 21.54
C HIS A 414 -5.53 21.59 22.25
N GLU A 415 -4.49 21.37 23.07
CA GLU A 415 -3.77 22.42 23.81
C GLU A 415 -2.51 22.93 23.10
N ILE A 416 -2.01 22.21 22.10
CA ILE A 416 -0.81 22.59 21.35
C ILE A 416 -1.09 23.71 20.35
N ASP A 417 -0.25 24.75 20.42
CA ASP A 417 -0.30 25.88 19.47
C ASP A 417 0.59 25.67 18.23
N SER A 418 1.53 24.71 18.29
CA SER A 418 2.41 24.39 17.17
C SER A 418 2.93 22.96 17.18
N LEU A 419 3.18 22.40 15.99
CA LEU A 419 3.76 21.07 15.76
C LEU A 419 4.94 21.15 14.80
N ARG A 420 5.90 20.25 14.97
CA ARG A 420 7.05 20.15 14.08
C ARG A 420 6.77 19.17 12.93
N LEU A 421 6.76 19.68 11.71
CA LEU A 421 6.79 18.87 10.47
C LEU A 421 8.25 18.65 10.05
N PRO A 422 8.54 17.68 9.16
CA PRO A 422 9.90 17.42 8.68
C PRO A 422 10.65 18.67 8.21
N ASP A 423 9.95 19.58 7.53
CA ASP A 423 10.56 20.74 6.87
C ASP A 423 10.29 22.08 7.57
N ARG A 424 9.29 22.15 8.45
CA ARG A 424 8.82 23.43 9.05
C ARG A 424 8.13 23.25 10.40
N ASN A 425 8.01 24.35 11.15
CA ASN A 425 7.08 24.40 12.28
C ASN A 425 5.70 24.85 11.78
N TYR A 426 4.64 24.15 12.17
CA TYR A 426 3.26 24.44 11.78
C TYR A 426 2.50 24.96 12.99
N ASN A 427 1.91 26.15 12.88
CA ASN A 427 1.07 26.71 13.94
C ASN A 427 -0.36 26.23 13.76
N ILE A 428 -0.95 25.70 14.82
CA ILE A 428 -2.30 25.14 14.79
C ILE A 428 -3.30 26.25 15.12
N PRO A 429 -4.26 26.56 14.22
CA PRO A 429 -5.31 27.51 14.53
C PRO A 429 -6.31 27.00 15.58
N ASP A 430 -6.92 27.91 16.33
CA ASP A 430 -8.02 27.58 17.24
C ASP A 430 -9.15 26.82 16.50
N GLY A 431 -9.57 25.67 17.04
CA GLY A 431 -10.64 24.85 16.47
C GLY A 431 -10.25 24.05 15.22
N TYR A 432 -8.96 23.98 14.87
CA TYR A 432 -8.47 23.28 13.67
C TYR A 432 -8.85 21.78 13.62
N TRP A 433 -8.93 21.12 14.77
CA TRP A 433 -9.15 19.68 14.90
C TRP A 433 -10.61 19.21 14.78
N GLU A 434 -11.59 20.11 14.79
CA GLU A 434 -13.03 19.76 14.83
C GLU A 434 -13.51 18.92 13.62
N ARG A 435 -12.77 18.95 12.51
CA ARG A 435 -13.03 18.14 11.30
C ARG A 435 -11.83 17.32 10.82
N ARG A 436 -10.75 17.33 11.59
CA ARG A 436 -9.45 16.70 11.24
C ARG A 436 -9.00 15.71 12.29
N SER A 437 -9.92 15.25 13.13
CA SER A 437 -9.70 14.20 14.12
C SER A 437 -10.67 13.04 13.89
N GLN A 438 -10.18 11.82 14.06
CA GLN A 438 -10.97 10.60 13.94
C GLN A 438 -10.68 9.69 15.13
N ARG A 439 -11.72 9.03 15.66
CA ARG A 439 -11.60 8.00 16.68
C ARG A 439 -12.12 6.66 16.17
N ARG A 440 -11.39 5.60 16.46
CA ARG A 440 -11.75 4.21 16.16
C ARG A 440 -11.49 3.37 17.40
N ASN A 441 -12.14 2.21 17.49
CA ASN A 441 -11.86 1.21 18.52
C ASN A 441 -12.29 -0.18 18.01
N ARG A 442 -11.87 -1.21 18.72
CA ARG A 442 -12.22 -2.62 18.51
C ARG A 442 -13.31 -3.11 19.47
N ALA A 443 -14.19 -2.21 19.95
CA ALA A 443 -15.32 -2.62 20.78
C ALA A 443 -16.23 -3.69 20.13
N PRO A 444 -16.51 -3.65 18.80
CA PRO A 444 -17.27 -4.72 18.15
C PRO A 444 -16.59 -6.10 18.22
N HIS A 445 -15.25 -6.14 18.19
CA HIS A 445 -14.48 -7.38 18.32
C HIS A 445 -14.59 -7.92 19.75
N MET A 446 -14.46 -7.05 20.75
CA MET A 446 -14.65 -7.43 22.16
C MET A 446 -16.06 -7.93 22.45
N VAL A 447 -17.11 -7.37 21.82
CA VAL A 447 -18.47 -7.92 21.91
C VAL A 447 -18.50 -9.38 21.45
N GLN A 448 -17.91 -9.68 20.29
CA GLN A 448 -17.86 -11.04 19.74
C GLN A 448 -17.12 -12.02 20.65
N LEU A 449 -16.01 -11.59 21.24
CA LEU A 449 -15.23 -12.41 22.18
C LEU A 449 -16.00 -12.69 23.49
N LEU A 450 -16.91 -11.81 23.88
CA LEU A 450 -17.72 -11.93 25.09
C LEU A 450 -19.11 -12.53 24.85
N ASP A 451 -19.49 -12.85 23.61
CA ASP A 451 -20.84 -13.33 23.25
C ASP A 451 -21.25 -14.61 24.01
N ASP A 452 -20.28 -15.45 24.39
CA ASP A 452 -20.50 -16.68 25.17
C ASP A 452 -20.51 -16.46 26.70
N LYS A 453 -20.17 -15.26 27.19
CA LYS A 453 -20.05 -14.93 28.62
C LYS A 453 -21.24 -14.08 29.12
N ASN A 454 -22.25 -14.75 29.69
CA ASN A 454 -23.44 -14.09 30.25
C ASN A 454 -23.12 -13.19 31.45
N GLY A 455 -23.40 -11.88 31.32
CA GLY A 455 -23.36 -10.91 32.42
C GLY A 455 -22.14 -10.00 32.47
N GLU A 456 -21.21 -10.15 31.52
CA GLU A 456 -20.07 -9.24 31.37
C GLU A 456 -20.41 -8.08 30.43
N HIS A 457 -19.86 -6.90 30.72
CA HIS A 457 -20.12 -5.68 29.97
C HIS A 457 -18.83 -5.21 29.29
N VAL A 458 -18.88 -4.97 27.97
CA VAL A 458 -17.73 -4.47 27.17
C VAL A 458 -17.10 -3.20 27.76
N GLU A 459 -17.87 -2.42 28.53
CA GLU A 459 -17.39 -1.22 29.20
C GLU A 459 -16.27 -1.48 30.22
N SER A 460 -16.18 -2.69 30.81
CA SER A 460 -15.10 -3.06 31.74
C SER A 460 -13.88 -3.67 31.06
N TYR A 461 -13.89 -3.78 29.74
CA TYR A 461 -12.84 -4.43 28.94
C TYR A 461 -12.10 -3.44 28.04
N PRO A 462 -10.81 -3.72 27.73
CA PRO A 462 -10.06 -2.96 26.76
C PRO A 462 -10.69 -3.09 25.37
N THR A 463 -10.45 -2.07 24.56
CA THR A 463 -11.08 -1.91 23.24
C THR A 463 -10.10 -1.43 22.19
N ASN A 464 -8.81 -1.34 22.51
CA ASN A 464 -7.75 -0.85 21.63
C ASN A 464 -8.16 0.42 20.87
N PRO A 465 -8.46 1.53 21.59
CA PRO A 465 -8.85 2.78 20.97
C PRO A 465 -7.70 3.41 20.19
N THR A 466 -8.04 3.99 19.04
CA THR A 466 -7.15 4.73 18.16
C THR A 466 -7.70 6.13 17.96
N THR A 467 -6.86 7.14 18.13
CA THR A 467 -7.18 8.53 17.82
C THR A 467 -6.18 9.07 16.82
N ARG A 468 -6.70 9.67 15.74
CA ARG A 468 -5.95 10.09 14.57
C ARG A 468 -6.22 11.55 14.27
N TYR A 469 -5.19 12.31 13.98
CA TYR A 469 -5.24 13.73 13.61
C TYR A 469 -4.52 13.94 12.29
N GLU A 470 -5.11 14.75 11.41
CA GLU A 470 -4.55 15.06 10.10
C GLU A 470 -4.16 16.54 10.02
N ILE A 471 -2.92 16.80 9.63
CA ILE A 471 -2.47 18.14 9.24
C ILE A 471 -2.63 18.24 7.74
N THR A 472 -3.44 19.19 7.28
CA THR A 472 -3.66 19.45 5.86
C THR A 472 -3.10 20.82 5.46
N GLU A 473 -2.54 20.88 4.26
CA GLU A 473 -2.24 22.13 3.59
C GLU A 473 -3.34 22.43 2.57
N SER A 474 -3.86 23.65 2.62
CA SER A 474 -4.83 24.14 1.66
C SER A 474 -4.15 24.35 0.31
N GLN A 475 -4.48 23.51 -0.67
CA GLN A 475 -4.09 23.73 -2.05
C GLN A 475 -5.20 24.47 -2.81
N TYR A 476 -4.82 25.12 -3.92
CA TYR A 476 -5.75 25.83 -4.81
C TYR A 476 -6.69 26.80 -4.08
N LEU A 477 -6.13 27.80 -3.38
CA LEU A 477 -6.92 28.83 -2.67
C LEU A 477 -7.92 28.29 -1.62
N GLY A 478 -7.72 27.07 -1.09
CA GLY A 478 -8.57 26.46 -0.06
C GLY A 478 -9.68 25.55 -0.58
N LEU A 479 -9.62 25.14 -1.86
CA LEU A 479 -10.61 24.26 -2.49
C LEU A 479 -10.28 22.77 -2.32
N SER A 480 -9.02 22.42 -2.12
CA SER A 480 -8.61 21.07 -1.74
C SER A 480 -7.64 21.10 -0.57
N GLU A 481 -7.66 20.02 0.20
CA GLU A 481 -6.80 19.82 1.35
C GLU A 481 -5.93 18.60 1.05
N GLN A 482 -4.62 18.79 0.95
CA GLN A 482 -3.68 17.68 0.91
C GLN A 482 -3.19 17.43 2.33
N THR A 483 -3.30 16.20 2.81
CA THR A 483 -2.69 15.79 4.08
C THR A 483 -1.17 15.85 3.94
N GLU A 484 -0.50 16.61 4.80
CA GLU A 484 0.97 16.65 4.87
C GLU A 484 1.49 15.66 5.92
N MET A 485 0.77 15.54 7.04
CA MET A 485 1.16 14.71 8.16
C MET A 485 -0.05 14.06 8.83
N ILE A 486 0.10 12.80 9.21
CA ILE A 486 -0.85 12.07 10.04
C ILE A 486 -0.19 11.84 11.40
N ILE A 487 -0.91 12.14 12.47
CA ILE A 487 -0.49 11.83 13.85
C ILE A 487 -1.52 10.87 14.43
N GLU A 488 -1.07 9.68 14.78
CA GLU A 488 -1.95 8.64 15.32
C GLU A 488 -1.44 8.15 16.67
N ALA A 489 -2.34 8.02 17.64
CA ALA A 489 -2.10 7.34 18.90
C ALA A 489 -3.06 6.17 19.05
N THR A 490 -2.51 4.98 19.24
CA THR A 490 -3.27 3.74 19.41
C THR A 490 -2.86 3.04 20.68
N VAL A 491 -3.81 2.37 21.33
CA VAL A 491 -3.52 1.48 22.47
C VAL A 491 -3.65 0.03 21.99
N TYR A 492 -2.67 -0.78 22.35
CA TYR A 492 -2.63 -2.20 22.05
C TYR A 492 -2.69 -3.01 23.34
N SER A 493 -3.74 -3.82 23.46
CA SER A 493 -3.89 -4.87 24.47
C SER A 493 -4.33 -6.16 23.76
N ASP A 494 -3.93 -7.31 24.28
CA ASP A 494 -4.42 -8.60 23.81
C ASP A 494 -5.89 -8.77 24.26
N LEU A 495 -6.82 -8.53 23.33
CA LEU A 495 -8.26 -8.53 23.63
C LEU A 495 -8.74 -9.95 23.94
N GLU A 496 -8.15 -10.95 23.30
CA GLU A 496 -8.42 -12.37 23.45
C GLU A 496 -7.98 -12.85 24.83
N ALA A 497 -6.76 -12.50 25.27
CA ALA A 497 -6.27 -12.82 26.62
C ALA A 497 -7.17 -12.19 27.70
N HIS A 498 -7.53 -10.91 27.54
CA HIS A 498 -8.44 -10.24 28.45
C HIS A 498 -9.84 -10.85 28.45
N ALA A 499 -10.40 -11.19 27.29
CA ALA A 499 -11.71 -11.81 27.19
C ALA A 499 -11.71 -13.23 27.76
N ALA A 500 -10.65 -14.01 27.57
CA ALA A 500 -10.54 -15.38 28.06
C ALA A 500 -10.30 -15.43 29.58
N ASN A 501 -9.27 -14.72 30.05
CA ASN A 501 -8.69 -14.87 31.39
C ASN A 501 -9.07 -13.73 32.35
N GLY A 502 -9.62 -12.62 31.85
CA GLY A 502 -9.88 -11.41 32.63
C GLY A 502 -8.62 -10.57 32.94
N PHE A 503 -7.46 -11.03 32.48
CA PHE A 503 -6.17 -10.37 32.62
C PHE A 503 -5.23 -10.77 31.47
N ASP A 504 -4.19 -9.96 31.26
CA ASP A 504 -3.10 -10.21 30.34
C ASP A 504 -1.78 -10.08 31.12
N ALA A 505 -0.86 -11.01 30.90
CA ALA A 505 0.45 -11.05 31.54
C ALA A 505 1.61 -10.92 30.54
N THR A 506 1.30 -10.82 29.24
CA THR A 506 2.30 -10.86 28.17
C THR A 506 2.58 -9.45 27.68
N ALA A 507 3.86 -9.06 27.68
CA ALA A 507 4.27 -7.79 27.09
C ALA A 507 4.19 -7.85 25.56
N ALA A 508 3.81 -6.73 24.93
CA ALA A 508 3.70 -6.63 23.48
C ALA A 508 5.07 -6.84 22.80
N ASP A 509 5.06 -7.60 21.71
CA ASP A 509 6.26 -8.03 21.01
C ASP A 509 6.42 -7.35 19.64
N ILE A 510 7.33 -7.87 18.82
CA ILE A 510 7.65 -7.27 17.52
C ILE A 510 6.56 -7.53 16.47
N GLU A 511 5.81 -8.62 16.56
CA GLU A 511 4.72 -8.92 15.62
C GLU A 511 3.54 -7.98 15.86
N ASP A 512 3.24 -7.73 17.14
CA ASP A 512 2.26 -6.75 17.56
C ASP A 512 2.60 -5.37 16.99
N LEU A 513 3.87 -4.97 17.09
CA LEU A 513 4.38 -3.74 16.50
C LEU A 513 4.23 -3.71 14.96
N LEU A 514 4.66 -4.78 14.29
CA LEU A 514 4.64 -4.86 12.82
C LEU A 514 3.22 -4.75 12.25
N GLY A 515 2.20 -5.24 12.95
CA GLY A 515 0.80 -5.06 12.55
C GLY A 515 0.43 -3.59 12.34
N PHE A 516 0.78 -2.73 13.30
CA PHE A 516 0.51 -1.29 13.20
C PHE A 516 1.44 -0.57 12.23
N VAL A 517 2.73 -0.94 12.22
CA VAL A 517 3.73 -0.29 11.36
C VAL A 517 3.45 -0.56 9.88
N ASN A 518 3.09 -1.78 9.51
CA ASN A 518 2.81 -2.12 8.11
C ASN A 518 1.61 -1.35 7.55
N ASP A 519 0.55 -1.18 8.36
CA ASP A 519 -0.62 -0.41 7.96
C ASP A 519 -0.28 1.08 7.81
N ALA A 520 0.52 1.63 8.74
CA ALA A 520 1.01 3.00 8.65
C ALA A 520 1.93 3.23 7.43
N VAL A 521 2.85 2.31 7.14
CA VAL A 521 3.76 2.37 5.97
C VAL A 521 2.97 2.32 4.67
N ARG A 522 2.04 1.37 4.52
CA ARG A 522 1.18 1.27 3.32
C ARG A 522 0.36 2.53 3.08
N GLU A 523 -0.12 3.16 4.14
CA GLU A 523 -0.88 4.41 4.02
C GLU A 523 0.03 5.61 3.70
N ALA A 524 1.17 5.72 4.38
CA ALA A 524 2.17 6.75 4.16
C ALA A 524 2.66 6.74 2.71
N ASP A 525 3.07 5.58 2.21
CA ASP A 525 3.58 5.41 0.85
C ASP A 525 2.48 5.70 -0.21
N ARG A 526 1.22 5.31 0.06
CA ARG A 526 0.11 5.52 -0.88
C ARG A 526 -0.29 6.99 -0.98
N LYS A 527 -0.25 7.72 0.14
CA LYS A 527 -0.66 9.13 0.19
C LYS A 527 0.52 10.10 0.05
N ASP A 528 1.75 9.59 0.07
CA ASP A 528 3.00 10.35 0.12
C ASP A 528 3.01 11.36 1.28
N VAL A 529 2.75 10.87 2.50
CA VAL A 529 2.59 11.70 3.71
C VAL A 529 3.51 11.24 4.84
N THR A 530 3.91 12.19 5.68
CA THR A 530 4.64 11.85 6.91
C THR A 530 3.69 11.28 7.95
N TYR A 531 4.08 10.21 8.62
CA TYR A 531 3.26 9.50 9.59
C TYR A 531 3.98 9.44 10.93
N LEU A 532 3.38 10.02 11.97
CA LEU A 532 3.86 9.92 13.35
C LEU A 532 2.93 8.99 14.14
N LEU A 533 3.42 7.82 14.50
CA LEU A 533 2.65 6.75 15.12
C LEU A 533 3.09 6.51 16.57
N GLY A 534 2.17 6.74 17.51
CA GLY A 534 2.32 6.42 18.92
C GLY A 534 1.57 5.15 19.30
N ILE A 535 2.26 4.10 19.75
CA ILE A 535 1.65 2.83 20.15
C ILE A 535 1.86 2.60 21.65
N ALA A 536 0.77 2.57 22.40
CA ALA A 536 0.81 2.40 23.84
C ALA A 536 0.39 0.98 24.25
N SER A 537 1.14 0.36 25.16
CA SER A 537 0.83 -0.99 25.68
C SER A 537 0.56 -0.96 27.19
N PRO A 538 -0.60 -1.44 27.67
CA PRO A 538 -0.90 -1.67 29.09
C PRO A 538 0.03 -2.65 29.78
N THR A 539 0.50 -3.68 29.06
CA THR A 539 1.44 -4.71 29.55
C THR A 539 2.90 -4.35 29.24
N GLY A 540 3.13 -3.20 28.60
CA GLY A 540 4.45 -2.76 28.17
C GLY A 540 4.99 -3.51 26.96
N TRP A 541 6.28 -3.33 26.69
CA TRP A 541 6.98 -3.90 25.53
C TRP A 541 8.11 -4.83 25.96
N THR A 542 8.38 -5.85 25.16
CA THR A 542 9.53 -6.75 25.36
C THR A 542 10.86 -5.99 25.18
N ASP A 543 11.92 -6.46 25.85
CA ASP A 543 13.23 -5.81 25.77
C ASP A 543 13.86 -5.91 24.37
N GLN A 544 13.49 -6.92 23.59
CA GLN A 544 13.87 -7.05 22.19
C GLN A 544 13.35 -5.86 21.37
N VAL A 545 12.07 -5.51 21.50
CA VAL A 545 11.47 -4.35 20.83
C VAL A 545 12.13 -3.05 21.28
N LYS A 546 12.36 -2.91 22.59
CA LYS A 546 13.04 -1.73 23.15
C LYS A 546 14.43 -1.54 22.55
N SER A 547 15.22 -2.60 22.48
CA SER A 547 16.58 -2.55 21.94
C SER A 547 16.60 -2.19 20.46
N LYS A 548 15.66 -2.72 19.67
CA LYS A 548 15.63 -2.54 18.21
C LYS A 548 15.24 -1.12 17.80
N ILE A 549 14.37 -0.46 18.56
CA ILE A 549 13.98 0.93 18.29
C ILE A 549 14.99 1.93 18.85
N ALA A 550 15.58 1.65 20.03
CA ALA A 550 16.49 2.58 20.69
C ALA A 550 17.95 2.52 20.20
N THR A 551 18.40 1.40 19.62
CA THR A 551 19.83 1.19 19.30
C THR A 551 20.16 1.34 17.82
N ASP A 552 19.18 1.24 16.92
CA ASP A 552 19.42 1.43 15.48
C ASP A 552 19.33 2.92 15.14
N GLU A 553 20.46 3.54 14.77
CA GLU A 553 20.55 4.81 14.01
C GLU A 553 19.85 4.73 12.62
N LEU A 554 18.98 3.73 12.43
CA LEU A 554 18.47 3.22 11.17
C LEU A 554 16.99 2.77 11.27
N ALA A 555 16.24 3.09 12.34
CA ALA A 555 14.80 2.75 12.41
C ALA A 555 14.02 3.32 11.21
N ARG A 556 14.41 4.53 10.75
CA ARG A 556 13.93 5.18 9.51
C ARG A 556 14.29 4.46 8.20
N THR A 557 15.26 3.54 8.23
CA THR A 557 15.80 2.85 7.04
C THR A 557 15.19 1.46 6.85
N HIS A 558 14.62 0.88 7.91
CA HIS A 558 14.06 -0.48 7.87
C HIS A 558 12.54 -0.54 7.63
N TYR A 559 11.77 0.49 7.99
CA TYR A 559 10.30 0.47 7.86
C TYR A 559 9.79 1.38 6.73
N SER A 560 10.10 2.67 6.78
CA SER A 560 9.95 3.64 5.68
C SER A 560 10.53 4.98 6.14
N ARG A 561 11.03 5.81 5.21
CA ARG A 561 11.51 7.17 5.53
C ARG A 561 10.38 8.10 5.99
N GLN A 562 9.14 7.71 5.73
CA GLN A 562 7.94 8.50 5.95
C GLN A 562 7.23 8.17 7.27
N VAL A 563 7.65 7.12 7.99
CA VAL A 563 7.00 6.68 9.24
C VAL A 563 7.95 6.83 10.42
N SER A 564 7.50 7.59 11.42
CA SER A 564 8.19 7.84 12.69
C SER A 564 7.40 7.21 13.82
N ILE A 565 8.06 6.42 14.68
CA ILE A 565 7.39 5.56 15.66
C ILE A 565 7.79 5.95 17.09
N CYS A 566 6.80 6.03 17.98
CA CYS A 566 6.97 6.16 19.42
C CYS A 566 6.21 5.06 20.15
N LEU A 567 6.91 4.25 20.93
CA LEU A 567 6.27 3.27 21.81
C LEU A 567 6.12 3.81 23.22
N VAL A 568 4.98 3.52 23.85
CA VAL A 568 4.65 3.95 25.20
C VAL A 568 4.37 2.72 26.06
N ASP A 569 5.12 2.53 27.13
CA ASP A 569 4.79 1.56 28.18
C ASP A 569 3.88 2.24 29.20
N LEU A 570 2.61 1.84 29.30
CA LEU A 570 1.64 2.51 30.16
C LEU A 570 1.82 2.17 31.65
N ARG A 571 2.56 1.11 31.99
CA ARG A 571 2.81 0.72 33.38
C ARG A 571 3.70 1.74 34.07
N ASN A 572 4.84 2.02 33.44
CA ASN A 572 5.87 2.93 33.97
C ASN A 572 5.87 4.31 33.29
N GLY A 573 5.15 4.48 32.18
CA GLY A 573 5.11 5.73 31.41
C GLY A 573 6.38 6.01 30.60
N SER A 574 7.21 4.99 30.35
CA SER A 574 8.43 5.15 29.53
C SER A 574 8.08 5.26 28.05
N LEU A 575 8.89 6.08 27.35
CA LEU A 575 8.81 6.28 25.91
C LEU A 575 10.03 5.65 25.26
N ILE A 576 9.82 4.87 24.21
CA ILE A 576 10.87 4.23 23.43
C ILE A 576 10.70 4.70 21.98
N TYR A 577 11.70 5.40 21.46
CA TYR A 577 11.71 5.98 20.12
C TYR A 577 13.16 6.14 19.65
N ASP A 578 13.33 6.36 18.34
CA ASP A 578 14.62 6.70 17.75
C ASP A 578 14.91 8.20 17.97
N GLU A 579 15.86 8.53 18.85
CA GLU A 579 16.24 9.92 19.15
C GLU A 579 16.87 10.64 17.94
N SER A 580 17.34 9.90 16.93
CA SER A 580 17.91 10.47 15.71
C SER A 580 16.85 10.92 14.69
N ASP A 581 15.59 10.48 14.84
CA ASP A 581 14.49 10.90 13.98
C ASP A 581 13.88 12.23 14.47
N PRO A 582 14.10 13.34 13.75
CA PRO A 582 13.66 14.66 14.19
C PRO A 582 12.14 14.79 14.29
N VAL A 583 11.36 13.99 13.54
CA VAL A 583 9.89 14.09 13.55
C VAL A 583 9.32 13.57 14.86
N VAL A 584 9.80 12.43 15.37
CA VAL A 584 9.36 11.91 16.67
C VAL A 584 10.03 12.64 17.82
N ALA A 585 11.33 12.98 17.72
CA ALA A 585 12.07 13.66 18.78
C ALA A 585 11.49 15.06 19.09
N ASP A 586 11.18 15.86 18.06
CA ASP A 586 10.66 17.23 18.26
C ASP A 586 9.18 17.22 18.72
N ASN A 587 8.44 16.13 18.49
CA ASN A 587 7.04 15.98 18.89
C ASN A 587 6.82 14.99 20.06
N ILE A 588 7.88 14.54 20.73
CA ILE A 588 7.80 13.48 21.76
C ILE A 588 6.91 13.86 22.94
N SER A 589 6.84 15.16 23.25
CA SER A 589 6.02 15.72 24.33
C SER A 589 4.52 15.40 24.17
N LEU A 590 4.05 15.07 22.96
CA LEU A 590 2.67 14.62 22.73
C LEU A 590 2.37 13.29 23.42
N PHE A 591 3.36 12.39 23.49
CA PHE A 591 3.21 11.03 24.01
C PHE A 591 3.61 10.91 25.50
N GLU A 592 4.26 11.92 26.06
CA GLU A 592 4.69 11.91 27.47
C GLU A 592 3.53 11.82 28.47
N ARG A 593 3.72 11.02 29.51
CA ARG A 593 2.84 10.97 30.68
C ARG A 593 3.20 12.12 31.63
N ALA A 594 2.32 13.11 31.79
CA ALA A 594 2.48 14.24 32.73
C ALA A 594 2.70 13.80 34.20
N VAL A 595 2.28 12.57 34.53
CA VAL A 595 2.44 11.97 35.86
C VAL A 595 3.91 11.83 36.29
N SER A 596 4.86 11.71 35.37
CA SER A 596 6.28 11.68 35.76
C SER A 596 6.76 13.06 36.20
N ALA A 597 6.32 14.16 35.59
CA ALA A 597 6.70 15.50 36.01
C ALA A 597 6.08 15.86 37.36
N GLU A 598 4.78 15.59 37.58
CA GLU A 598 4.12 15.83 38.87
C GLU A 598 4.60 14.88 39.98
N ARG A 599 4.88 13.59 39.68
CA ARG A 599 5.47 12.66 40.67
C ARG A 599 6.94 12.92 40.92
N VAL A 600 7.71 13.38 39.92
CA VAL A 600 9.08 13.86 40.11
C VAL A 600 9.06 15.15 40.91
N GLU A 601 8.15 16.09 40.67
CA GLU A 601 7.98 17.29 41.49
C GLU A 601 7.52 16.95 42.91
N ALA A 602 6.58 16.02 43.08
CA ALA A 602 6.18 15.52 44.40
C ALA A 602 7.31 14.77 45.11
N CYS A 603 8.14 14.02 44.37
CA CYS A 603 9.33 13.35 44.89
C CYS A 603 10.39 14.39 45.29
N ILE A 604 10.63 15.41 44.47
CA ILE A 604 11.51 16.55 44.76
C ILE A 604 11.01 17.31 45.99
N GLU A 605 9.72 17.60 46.10
CA GLU A 605 9.11 18.23 47.28
C GLU A 605 9.23 17.33 48.53
N THR A 606 9.07 16.02 48.38
CA THR A 606 9.23 15.05 49.49
C THR A 606 10.69 14.99 49.96
N ILE A 607 11.65 14.95 49.03
CA ILE A 607 13.09 15.02 49.33
C ILE A 607 13.44 16.37 49.98
N GLN A 608 12.88 17.47 49.47
CA GLN A 608 13.11 18.82 49.99
C GLN A 608 12.51 19.05 51.37
N SER A 609 11.29 18.60 51.61
CA SER A 609 10.58 18.82 52.88
C SER A 609 10.96 17.81 53.95
N GLY A 610 11.24 16.55 53.57
CA GLY A 610 11.53 15.45 54.49
C GLY A 610 13.01 15.25 54.80
N TYR A 611 13.92 15.54 53.86
CA TYR A 611 15.33 15.13 53.99
C TYR A 611 16.32 16.31 53.92
N LEU A 612 16.09 17.30 53.05
CA LEU A 612 16.97 18.48 52.94
C LEU A 612 16.82 19.49 54.09
N ASN A 613 15.68 19.48 54.79
CA ASN A 613 15.40 20.39 55.92
C ASN A 613 15.65 19.74 57.31
N GLU A 614 16.02 18.46 57.36
CA GLU A 614 16.35 17.78 58.62
C GLU A 614 17.78 18.07 59.05
N ILE A 615 17.95 18.60 60.26
CA ILE A 615 19.26 18.95 60.81
C ILE A 615 20.04 17.68 61.16
N GLY A 616 21.14 17.42 60.45
CA GLY A 616 22.13 16.39 60.77
C GLY A 616 22.22 15.21 59.80
N ARG A 617 21.56 15.29 58.64
CA ARG A 617 21.58 14.23 57.62
C ARG A 617 22.35 14.71 56.37
N GLU A 618 23.49 14.08 56.09
CA GLU A 618 24.38 14.46 54.98
C GLU A 618 24.17 13.57 53.73
N THR A 619 23.54 12.41 53.86
CA THR A 619 23.37 11.46 52.74
C THR A 619 21.97 10.84 52.71
N ILE A 620 21.41 10.74 51.51
CA ILE A 620 20.11 10.14 51.23
C ILE A 620 20.26 9.04 50.19
N GLY A 621 19.84 7.81 50.52
CA GLY A 621 19.92 6.66 49.62
C GLY A 621 18.66 6.48 48.77
N LEU A 622 18.83 6.04 47.51
CA LEU A 622 17.70 5.77 46.61
C LEU A 622 16.75 4.70 47.17
N GLU A 623 17.29 3.61 47.71
CA GLU A 623 16.50 2.49 48.25
C GLU A 623 15.66 2.90 49.47
N GLU A 624 16.12 3.90 50.23
CA GLU A 624 15.39 4.45 51.36
C GLU A 624 14.14 5.20 50.89
N ILE A 625 14.28 6.10 49.91
CA ILE A 625 13.14 6.86 49.35
C ILE A 625 12.13 5.90 48.67
N SER A 626 12.63 4.87 48.00
CA SER A 626 11.81 3.84 47.38
C SER A 626 10.99 3.09 48.42
N THR A 627 11.60 2.71 49.55
CA THR A 627 10.95 1.91 50.61
C THR A 627 10.01 2.74 51.49
N GLU A 628 10.39 3.98 51.84
CA GLU A 628 9.61 4.81 52.77
C GLU A 628 8.45 5.56 52.09
N HIS A 629 8.60 5.95 50.82
CA HIS A 629 7.64 6.80 50.12
C HIS A 629 7.02 6.14 48.88
N GLY A 630 7.43 4.91 48.53
CA GLY A 630 6.83 4.15 47.43
C GLY A 630 7.04 4.78 46.05
N PHE A 631 8.10 5.58 45.88
CA PHE A 631 8.47 6.11 44.57
C PHE A 631 9.27 5.08 43.78
N ASP A 632 8.98 4.97 42.49
CA ASP A 632 9.71 4.07 41.59
C ASP A 632 11.15 4.54 41.39
N ARG A 633 12.11 3.60 41.29
CA ARG A 633 13.54 3.88 41.16
C ARG A 633 13.90 4.86 40.04
N HIS A 634 13.19 4.82 38.91
CA HIS A 634 13.39 5.73 37.79
C HIS A 634 12.90 7.17 38.08
N ILE A 635 11.86 7.34 38.89
CA ILE A 635 11.36 8.65 39.35
C ILE A 635 12.36 9.29 40.32
N ILE A 636 12.90 8.49 41.25
CA ILE A 636 13.90 8.97 42.22
C ILE A 636 15.20 9.38 41.52
N LYS A 637 15.66 8.58 40.55
CA LYS A 637 16.86 8.91 39.76
C LYS A 637 16.70 10.23 39.00
N ARG A 638 15.54 10.46 38.36
CA ARG A 638 15.25 11.71 37.62
C ARG A 638 15.06 12.91 38.56
N ALA A 639 14.58 12.69 39.78
CA ALA A 639 14.55 13.71 40.84
C ALA A 639 15.96 14.09 41.32
N PHE A 640 16.86 13.11 41.51
CA PHE A 640 18.26 13.34 41.89
C PHE A 640 19.03 14.11 40.82
N GLU A 641 18.89 13.74 39.54
CA GLU A 641 19.49 14.46 38.40
C GLU A 641 19.06 15.92 38.35
N ARG A 642 17.80 16.21 38.69
CA ARG A 642 17.27 17.58 38.70
C ARG A 642 17.75 18.39 39.91
N LEU A 643 17.87 17.78 41.08
CA LEU A 643 18.43 18.42 42.28
C LEU A 643 19.92 18.73 42.14
N GLU A 644 20.66 17.86 41.46
CA GLU A 644 22.08 18.08 41.12
C GLU A 644 22.25 19.19 40.07
N ALA A 645 21.42 19.19 39.02
CA ALA A 645 21.41 20.27 38.02
C ALA A 645 21.05 21.64 38.62
N ASP A 646 20.18 21.67 39.64
CA ASP A 646 19.82 22.88 40.39
C ASP A 646 20.88 23.28 41.44
N GLY A 647 21.98 22.52 41.56
CA GLY A 647 23.11 22.80 42.46
C GLY A 647 22.77 22.65 43.94
N ARG A 648 21.76 21.84 44.28
CA ARG A 648 21.27 21.65 45.65
C ARG A 648 21.82 20.38 46.32
N ALA A 649 22.44 19.50 45.55
CA ALA A 649 22.97 18.21 46.01
C ALA A 649 23.99 17.64 45.00
N GLU A 650 24.77 16.63 45.39
CA GLU A 650 25.73 15.93 44.51
C GLU A 650 25.47 14.41 44.53
N GLN A 651 25.41 13.77 43.36
CA GLN A 651 25.13 12.33 43.29
C GLN A 651 26.40 11.49 43.44
N PHE A 652 26.33 10.40 44.21
CA PHE A 652 27.43 9.45 44.34
C PHE A 652 26.95 8.01 44.56
N TYR A 653 27.86 7.05 44.47
CA TYR A 653 27.53 5.62 44.56
C TYR A 653 28.12 5.01 45.83
N VAL A 654 27.30 4.25 46.58
CA VAL A 654 27.73 3.56 47.81
C VAL A 654 27.69 2.04 47.59
N ASP A 655 28.83 1.39 47.81
CA ASP A 655 28.97 -0.06 47.68
C ASP A 655 27.98 -0.79 48.62
N GLY A 656 27.09 -1.59 48.03
CA GLY A 656 26.06 -2.35 48.75
C GLY A 656 24.74 -1.61 49.03
N GLN A 657 24.65 -0.30 48.76
CA GLN A 657 23.42 0.50 48.94
C GLN A 657 22.94 1.22 47.67
N GLY A 658 23.74 1.22 46.60
CA GLY A 658 23.34 1.79 45.31
C GLY A 658 23.55 3.30 45.22
N LEU A 659 22.75 3.95 44.37
CA LEU A 659 22.82 5.39 44.10
C LEU A 659 22.36 6.19 45.32
N ALA A 660 23.15 7.17 45.74
CA ALA A 660 22.87 8.06 46.86
C ALA A 660 23.16 9.52 46.48
N MET A 661 22.69 10.44 47.30
CA MET A 661 22.84 11.87 47.09
C MET A 661 23.38 12.54 48.35
N ASP A 662 24.42 13.36 48.19
CA ASP A 662 25.01 14.22 49.22
C ASP A 662 24.29 15.56 49.21
N VAL A 663 23.87 16.03 50.38
CA VAL A 663 23.10 17.27 50.55
C VAL A 663 23.85 18.31 51.40
N GLY A 664 25.16 18.14 51.58
CA GLY A 664 26.06 18.98 52.38
C GLY A 664 26.34 20.39 51.87
#